data_AF-A0A512H9W7-F1
#
_entry.id   AF-A0A512H9W7-F1
#
_cell.length_a   1.000
_cell.length_b   1.000
_cell.length_c   1.000
_cell.angle_alpha   90.00
_cell.angle_beta   90.00
_cell.angle_gamma   90.00
#
_symmetry.space_group_name_H-M   'P 1'
#
loop_
_entity.id
_entity.type
_entity.pdbx_description
1 polymer ?
#
loop_
_entity_poly.entity_id
_entity_poly.type
_entity_poly.pdbx_seq_one_letter_code
_entity_poly.pdbx_strand_id
1 'polypeptide(L)'
;MDMTAQSRRKRPAYRFGPLEQTLEQLKEFARTDQSETVFDVIDLLLTQNPAQALPILAHAHDLLQMLPNRSRWNLYVRRLFDLGIKEGDQVLDIGSGHNPFPLATHLADISLTDGTIGRAGVPFRHVAGKPVFEVRVENTGFADKQFDFVYCSHVLEHSDDPAAACRELMRIGKRGYIETPSPGKDAFLASALTSNHRWKVSVQAGVLTFVEYEDWELPGLDIPLLLDMHVNPQTLREKAFSALIHLRAEAVNTMMVWQDDFEFAVHPRRGQGAVSVSPPASPRSVPSSPARPAAPPNPVADALTRRDQRLRFMQVHGFYGAYLNAFYAARPGLDRAPAAAQYQALFEDAFSGVHMIAPAMAEAGYDGRLVVANAEPAQRAWAAEHGIDFDRLGPSALPLCLIHQINLFNPDVLYLSDPVTWSPALLLPHLKHRPRLVLGWRAAHIPSDADWRDMDVLLSCIGGVRTLASQVGAQAVDAFAPGMPDWIADTVAPLEPSVDVVFTGNWGTFQHTARNRLITAIAEAAHQDGFSLALHLSGDLRDTPPVIHPYLRPPAFGMEMHRVLRSGRIVFDGQGEIGLLDPATGKAVDVRAGETGNMRIFEAAGTGCCLLTFAATNLAHWFTPGTEVEVYHDEASMLEALRRLLADPGRCRAMGAAARERTRRDHAMGCRVLWMDALIRRHLGLPIDPATLPSLALMS
;
A
#
# COMPACT_ATOMS: atom_id res chain seq x y z
N MET A 1 17.80 12.11 12.66
CA MET A 1 16.97 12.95 11.75
C MET A 1 17.44 12.65 10.35
N ASP A 2 16.54 12.30 9.43
CA ASP A 2 16.91 12.00 8.03
C ASP A 2 17.43 13.26 7.34
N MET A 3 18.75 13.31 7.11
CA MET A 3 19.43 14.42 6.46
C MET A 3 18.95 14.61 5.02
N THR A 4 18.60 13.53 4.32
CA THR A 4 18.06 13.56 2.96
C THR A 4 16.75 14.35 2.90
N ALA A 5 15.85 14.11 3.87
CA ALA A 5 14.60 14.85 3.98
C ALA A 5 14.82 16.35 4.31
N GLN A 6 15.82 16.68 5.13
CA GLN A 6 16.13 18.08 5.48
C GLN A 6 16.73 18.87 4.33
N SER A 7 17.49 18.18 3.47
CA SER A 7 18.10 18.77 2.29
C SER A 7 17.14 18.93 1.12
N ARG A 8 15.83 18.63 1.24
CA ARG A 8 14.90 18.83 0.12
C ARG A 8 14.75 20.32 -0.21
N ARG A 9 14.93 20.67 -1.49
CA ARG A 9 14.76 22.05 -1.95
C ARG A 9 13.30 22.48 -1.81
N LYS A 10 13.08 23.66 -1.23
CA LYS A 10 11.75 24.29 -1.17
C LYS A 10 11.38 24.83 -2.54
N ARG A 11 10.23 24.41 -3.09
CA ARG A 11 9.75 24.84 -4.41
C ARG A 11 9.06 26.21 -4.32
N PRO A 12 9.40 27.18 -5.17
CA PRO A 12 8.66 28.43 -5.28
C PRO A 12 7.23 28.18 -5.76
N ALA A 13 6.30 29.06 -5.39
CA ALA A 13 4.97 29.09 -6.00
C ALA A 13 5.07 29.79 -7.35
N TYR A 14 4.67 29.10 -8.42
CA TYR A 14 4.66 29.66 -9.76
C TYR A 14 3.24 29.90 -10.27
N ARG A 15 3.05 30.94 -11.09
CA ARG A 15 1.80 31.23 -11.82
C ARG A 15 2.13 31.44 -13.29
N PHE A 16 1.43 30.73 -14.16
CA PHE A 16 1.58 30.86 -15.61
C PHE A 16 0.23 30.96 -16.31
N GLY A 17 0.28 31.40 -17.55
CA GLY A 17 -0.89 31.55 -18.41
C GLY A 17 -1.27 30.24 -19.10
N PRO A 18 -1.94 30.31 -20.27
CA PRO A 18 -2.29 29.14 -21.07
C PRO A 18 -1.10 28.23 -21.38
N LEU A 19 -1.37 26.94 -21.60
CA LEU A 19 -0.36 25.88 -21.77
C LEU A 19 0.68 26.22 -22.86
N GLU A 20 0.23 26.59 -24.05
CA GLU A 20 1.08 26.87 -25.20
C GLU A 20 2.01 28.06 -24.94
N GLN A 21 1.47 29.12 -24.35
CA GLN A 21 2.27 30.30 -24.00
C GLN A 21 3.32 29.97 -22.94
N THR A 22 2.95 29.13 -21.97
CA THR A 22 3.85 28.70 -20.89
C THR A 22 4.98 27.83 -21.44
N LEU A 23 4.68 26.87 -22.33
CA LEU A 23 5.68 26.01 -22.96
C LEU A 23 6.69 26.79 -23.83
N GLU A 24 6.25 27.87 -24.48
CA GLU A 24 7.16 28.76 -25.22
C GLU A 24 8.05 29.58 -24.28
N GLN A 25 7.51 30.11 -23.18
CA GLN A 25 8.29 30.85 -22.17
C GLN A 25 9.38 29.97 -21.55
N LEU A 26 9.09 28.68 -21.34
CA LEU A 26 10.08 27.73 -20.79
C LEU A 26 11.31 27.54 -21.67
N LYS A 27 11.23 27.77 -22.98
CA LYS A 27 12.40 27.69 -23.87
C LYS A 27 13.46 28.71 -23.50
N GLU A 28 13.06 29.89 -23.03
CA GLU A 28 14.00 30.93 -22.63
C GLU A 28 14.67 30.61 -21.28
N PHE A 29 13.90 30.06 -20.34
CA PHE A 29 14.45 29.56 -19.09
C PHE A 29 15.43 28.39 -19.29
N ALA A 30 15.15 27.50 -20.24
CA ALA A 30 16.05 26.39 -20.58
C ALA A 30 17.40 26.88 -21.15
N ARG A 31 17.41 27.99 -21.91
CA ARG A 31 18.65 28.58 -22.44
C ARG A 31 19.51 29.29 -21.39
N THR A 32 18.90 29.76 -20.30
CA THR A 32 19.53 30.63 -19.29
C THR A 32 19.96 29.89 -18.00
N ASP A 33 20.21 28.58 -18.10
CA ASP A 33 20.57 27.67 -16.98
C ASP A 33 19.58 27.66 -15.80
N GLN A 34 18.30 27.98 -16.05
CA GLN A 34 17.25 27.95 -15.02
C GLN A 34 16.49 26.61 -15.01
N SER A 35 17.22 25.50 -14.98
CA SER A 35 16.60 24.17 -15.13
C SER A 35 15.59 23.84 -14.02
N GLU A 36 15.82 24.29 -12.78
CA GLU A 36 14.90 24.09 -11.66
C GLU A 36 13.51 24.66 -11.93
N THR A 37 13.47 25.91 -12.42
CA THR A 37 12.23 26.58 -12.84
C THR A 37 11.57 25.75 -13.93
N VAL A 38 12.30 25.39 -15.00
CA VAL A 38 11.75 24.59 -16.10
C VAL A 38 11.03 23.34 -15.58
N PHE A 39 11.68 22.57 -14.71
CA PHE A 39 11.09 21.35 -14.20
C PHE A 39 9.92 21.57 -13.24
N ASP A 40 9.97 22.58 -12.38
CA ASP A 40 8.87 22.88 -11.46
C ASP A 40 7.61 23.31 -12.20
N VAL A 41 7.77 24.10 -13.29
CA VAL A 41 6.65 24.45 -14.16
C VAL A 41 6.10 23.22 -14.87
N ILE A 42 6.95 22.35 -15.41
CA ILE A 42 6.51 21.11 -16.07
C ILE A 42 5.67 20.25 -15.11
N ASP A 43 6.10 20.08 -13.85
CA ASP A 43 5.32 19.34 -12.84
C ASP A 43 3.95 19.98 -12.57
N LEU A 44 3.90 21.32 -12.50
CA LEU A 44 2.67 22.06 -12.31
C LEU A 44 1.72 21.87 -13.51
N LEU A 45 2.25 21.97 -14.74
CA LEU A 45 1.48 21.77 -15.96
C LEU A 45 0.92 20.34 -16.05
N LEU A 46 1.69 19.33 -15.67
CA LEU A 46 1.22 17.94 -15.62
C LEU A 46 0.09 17.75 -14.60
N THR A 47 0.17 18.42 -13.46
CA THR A 47 -0.86 18.37 -12.41
C THR A 47 -2.15 19.05 -12.87
N GLN A 48 -2.05 20.19 -13.54
CA GLN A 48 -3.19 20.97 -14.02
C GLN A 48 -3.82 20.39 -15.30
N ASN A 49 -3.04 19.69 -16.12
CA ASN A 49 -3.46 19.21 -17.45
C ASN A 49 -3.10 17.72 -17.64
N PRO A 50 -3.60 16.80 -16.81
CA PRO A 50 -3.22 15.39 -16.88
C PRO A 50 -3.57 14.74 -18.22
N ALA A 51 -4.63 15.19 -18.89
CA ALA A 51 -5.01 14.72 -20.22
C ALA A 51 -3.98 15.09 -21.32
N GLN A 52 -3.12 16.07 -21.07
CA GLN A 52 -2.07 16.55 -21.98
C GLN A 52 -0.67 16.07 -21.56
N ALA A 53 -0.57 15.05 -20.70
CA ALA A 53 0.72 14.61 -20.16
C ALA A 53 1.74 14.21 -21.24
N LEU A 54 1.32 13.50 -22.29
CA LEU A 54 2.21 13.07 -23.37
C LEU A 54 2.89 14.24 -24.11
N PRO A 55 2.16 15.22 -24.68
CA PRO A 55 2.81 16.37 -25.33
C PRO A 55 3.61 17.24 -24.35
N ILE A 56 3.16 17.40 -23.10
CA ILE A 56 3.91 18.15 -22.08
C ILE A 56 5.27 17.48 -21.79
N LEU A 57 5.28 16.17 -21.58
CA LEU A 57 6.50 15.41 -21.29
C LEU A 57 7.44 15.34 -22.50
N ALA A 58 6.89 15.19 -23.72
CA ALA A 58 7.69 15.22 -24.93
C ALA A 58 8.38 16.59 -25.12
N HIS A 59 7.66 17.68 -24.85
CA HIS A 59 8.24 19.03 -24.86
C HIS A 59 9.25 19.23 -23.73
N ALA A 60 8.99 18.67 -22.55
CA ALA A 60 9.93 18.69 -21.44
C ALA A 60 11.27 18.07 -21.85
N HIS A 61 11.26 16.92 -22.53
CA HIS A 61 12.50 16.32 -23.06
C HIS A 61 13.26 17.30 -23.96
N ASP A 62 12.59 17.97 -24.89
CA ASP A 62 13.22 18.93 -25.80
C ASP A 62 13.83 20.12 -25.03
N LEU A 63 13.15 20.61 -24.00
CA LEU A 63 13.70 21.65 -23.10
C LEU A 63 14.97 21.17 -22.37
N LEU A 64 15.06 19.89 -21.99
CA LEU A 64 16.28 19.34 -21.36
C LEU A 64 17.45 19.28 -22.32
N GLN A 65 17.19 19.04 -23.61
CA GLN A 65 18.24 19.06 -24.63
C GLN A 65 18.80 20.47 -24.85
N MET A 66 18.05 21.52 -24.49
CA MET A 66 18.48 22.92 -24.62
C MET A 66 19.35 23.40 -23.45
N LEU A 67 19.45 22.64 -22.35
CA LEU A 67 20.23 23.04 -21.19
C LEU A 67 21.73 23.13 -21.55
N PRO A 68 22.42 24.22 -21.19
CA PRO A 68 23.83 24.43 -21.55
C PRO A 68 24.76 23.39 -20.91
N ASN A 69 24.38 22.86 -19.74
CA ASN A 69 25.08 21.78 -19.05
C ASN A 69 24.04 20.76 -18.58
N ARG A 70 24.15 19.53 -19.10
CA ARG A 70 23.27 18.39 -18.81
C ARG A 70 23.89 17.41 -17.80
N SER A 71 24.65 17.91 -16.85
CA SER A 71 25.08 17.13 -15.69
C SER A 71 23.87 16.66 -14.87
N ARG A 72 24.03 15.56 -14.12
CA ARG A 72 22.99 15.06 -13.19
C ARG A 72 22.54 16.16 -12.22
N TRP A 73 23.48 17.00 -11.80
CA TRP A 73 23.23 18.21 -11.01
C TRP A 73 22.13 19.08 -11.61
N ASN A 74 22.28 19.48 -12.86
CA ASN A 74 21.34 20.36 -13.56
C ASN A 74 20.08 19.64 -14.03
N LEU A 75 20.17 18.34 -14.33
CA LEU A 75 19.02 17.56 -14.79
C LEU A 75 18.06 17.19 -13.66
N TYR A 76 18.52 16.99 -12.43
CA TYR A 76 17.59 16.67 -11.34
C TYR A 76 18.11 16.93 -9.92
N VAL A 77 19.40 16.79 -9.62
CA VAL A 77 19.85 16.83 -8.22
C VAL A 77 19.59 18.20 -7.58
N ARG A 78 19.96 19.32 -8.24
CA ARG A 78 19.74 20.67 -7.68
C ARG A 78 18.28 21.03 -7.49
N ARG A 79 17.43 20.43 -8.31
CA ARG A 79 15.98 20.60 -8.22
C ARG A 79 15.39 19.87 -7.00
N LEU A 80 15.93 18.68 -6.68
CA LEU A 80 15.46 17.82 -5.60
C LEU A 80 16.06 18.21 -4.25
N PHE A 81 17.35 18.58 -4.23
CA PHE A 81 18.12 18.82 -3.02
C PHE A 81 18.83 20.17 -3.01
N ASP A 82 18.74 20.84 -1.88
CA ASP A 82 19.72 21.82 -1.42
C ASP A 82 20.84 21.08 -0.66
N LEU A 83 21.98 20.88 -1.33
CA LEU A 83 23.14 20.19 -0.76
C LEU A 83 23.91 21.05 0.27
N GLY A 84 23.51 22.32 0.46
CA GLY A 84 24.13 23.23 1.44
C GLY A 84 25.61 23.50 1.19
N ILE A 85 26.08 23.32 -0.05
CA ILE A 85 27.45 23.63 -0.47
C ILE A 85 27.59 25.16 -0.54
N LYS A 86 28.59 25.68 0.14
CA LYS A 86 28.90 27.10 0.29
C LYS A 86 30.13 27.46 -0.51
N GLU A 87 30.25 28.75 -0.82
CA GLU A 87 31.47 29.29 -1.40
C GLU A 87 32.66 29.03 -0.45
N GLY A 88 33.75 28.50 -1.01
CA GLY A 88 34.96 28.13 -0.28
C GLY A 88 35.00 26.69 0.24
N ASP A 89 33.90 25.92 0.19
CA ASP A 89 33.92 24.49 0.56
C ASP A 89 34.87 23.70 -0.34
N GLN A 90 35.65 22.80 0.26
CA GLN A 90 36.37 21.77 -0.49
C GLN A 90 35.42 20.63 -0.85
N VAL A 91 34.98 20.60 -2.11
CA VAL A 91 34.08 19.60 -2.67
C VAL A 91 34.86 18.57 -3.50
N LEU A 92 34.81 17.30 -3.10
CA LEU A 92 35.32 16.17 -3.88
C LEU A 92 34.19 15.54 -4.70
N ASP A 93 34.43 15.35 -5.99
CA ASP A 93 33.62 14.47 -6.85
C ASP A 93 34.37 13.15 -7.05
N ILE A 94 33.90 12.09 -6.39
CA ILE A 94 34.51 10.77 -6.43
C ILE A 94 33.76 9.90 -7.44
N GLY A 95 34.50 9.42 -8.45
CA GLY A 95 33.93 8.84 -9.68
C GLY A 95 33.51 9.90 -10.71
N SER A 96 34.24 11.01 -10.82
CA SER A 96 33.82 12.16 -11.65
C SER A 96 33.68 11.84 -13.14
N GLY A 97 34.44 10.86 -13.62
CA GLY A 97 34.36 10.32 -14.97
C GLY A 97 34.35 11.35 -16.10
N HIS A 98 33.42 11.18 -17.03
CA HIS A 98 33.26 12.04 -18.19
C HIS A 98 32.22 13.17 -17.97
N ASN A 99 31.51 13.16 -16.84
CA ASN A 99 30.47 14.14 -16.50
C ASN A 99 30.65 14.69 -15.07
N PRO A 100 31.72 15.48 -14.82
CA PRO A 100 32.06 15.94 -13.48
C PRO A 100 30.97 16.80 -12.85
N PHE A 101 30.81 16.66 -11.54
CA PHE A 101 29.93 17.48 -10.72
C PHE A 101 30.33 18.96 -10.83
N PRO A 102 29.41 19.86 -11.24
CA PRO A 102 29.76 21.25 -11.53
C PRO A 102 30.42 22.00 -10.36
N LEU A 103 29.97 21.74 -9.13
CA LEU A 103 30.47 22.38 -7.92
C LEU A 103 31.74 21.72 -7.34
N ALA A 104 32.27 20.68 -7.98
CA ALA A 104 33.49 20.03 -7.52
C ALA A 104 34.68 20.99 -7.54
N THR A 105 35.51 20.93 -6.51
CA THR A 105 36.82 21.61 -6.47
C THR A 105 37.95 20.63 -6.76
N HIS A 106 37.74 19.35 -6.43
CA HIS A 106 38.68 18.25 -6.63
C HIS A 106 37.96 17.10 -7.34
N LEU A 107 38.64 16.45 -8.28
CA LEU A 107 38.10 15.31 -9.04
C LEU A 107 38.87 14.04 -8.69
N ALA A 108 38.17 12.94 -8.48
CA ALA A 108 38.75 11.63 -8.24
C ALA A 108 38.09 10.57 -9.11
N ASP A 109 38.86 9.64 -9.66
CA ASP A 109 38.36 8.53 -10.48
C ASP A 109 39.27 7.31 -10.34
N ILE A 110 38.74 6.12 -10.64
CA ILE A 110 39.49 4.85 -10.53
C ILE A 110 40.55 4.70 -11.62
N SER A 111 40.39 5.39 -12.76
CA SER A 111 41.37 5.39 -13.84
C SER A 111 41.29 6.70 -14.62
N LEU A 112 42.41 7.37 -14.87
CA LEU A 112 42.43 8.59 -15.70
C LEU A 112 42.74 8.30 -17.17
N THR A 113 43.22 7.09 -17.46
CA THR A 113 43.75 6.73 -18.79
C THR A 113 42.96 5.65 -19.49
N ASP A 114 42.28 4.76 -18.75
CA ASP A 114 41.46 3.69 -19.32
C ASP A 114 39.98 4.02 -19.20
N GLY A 115 39.34 4.36 -20.32
CA GLY A 115 37.91 4.65 -20.39
C GLY A 115 37.02 3.42 -20.22
N THR A 116 37.55 2.21 -20.32
CA THR A 116 36.76 0.97 -20.19
C THR A 116 36.42 0.65 -18.73
N ILE A 117 37.23 1.15 -17.80
CA ILE A 117 37.02 0.99 -16.36
C ILE A 117 36.03 2.06 -15.88
N GLY A 118 34.82 1.64 -15.50
CA GLY A 118 33.79 2.50 -14.90
C GLY A 118 33.13 3.53 -15.84
N ARG A 119 33.53 3.63 -17.11
CA ARG A 119 33.01 4.65 -18.06
C ARG A 119 32.55 4.11 -19.41
N ALA A 120 32.38 2.81 -19.56
CA ALA A 120 31.90 2.18 -20.79
C ALA A 120 32.64 2.64 -22.07
N GLY A 121 33.94 2.90 -21.97
CA GLY A 121 34.81 3.33 -23.08
C GLY A 121 34.93 4.85 -23.26
N VAL A 122 34.18 5.66 -22.49
CA VAL A 122 34.27 7.13 -22.60
C VAL A 122 35.51 7.65 -21.86
N PRO A 123 36.33 8.52 -22.48
CA PRO A 123 37.50 9.11 -21.82
C PRO A 123 37.14 9.96 -20.60
N PHE A 124 38.07 10.04 -19.64
CA PHE A 124 37.96 10.96 -18.51
C PHE A 124 37.88 12.42 -18.98
N ARG A 125 37.05 13.24 -18.31
CA ARG A 125 36.93 14.66 -18.63
C ARG A 125 37.77 15.51 -17.68
N HIS A 126 38.90 16.01 -18.18
CA HIS A 126 39.68 17.03 -17.47
C HIS A 126 38.93 18.37 -17.43
N VAL A 127 38.95 19.01 -16.26
CA VAL A 127 38.41 20.35 -16.06
C VAL A 127 39.56 21.28 -15.68
N ALA A 128 39.78 22.31 -16.49
CA ALA A 128 40.89 23.24 -16.29
C ALA A 128 40.87 23.85 -14.88
N GLY A 129 42.03 23.86 -14.22
CA GLY A 129 42.20 24.43 -12.88
C GLY A 129 41.71 23.57 -11.72
N LYS A 130 41.15 22.37 -11.96
CA LYS A 130 40.75 21.44 -10.91
C LYS A 130 41.79 20.32 -10.75
N PRO A 131 42.35 20.07 -9.54
CA PRO A 131 43.20 18.92 -9.29
C PRO A 131 42.42 17.61 -9.52
N VAL A 132 43.13 16.61 -10.05
CA VAL A 132 42.59 15.29 -10.38
C VAL A 132 43.44 14.21 -9.71
N PHE A 133 42.78 13.21 -9.13
CA PHE A 133 43.43 12.09 -8.43
C PHE A 133 42.94 10.76 -8.99
N GLU A 134 43.88 9.85 -9.24
CA GLU A 134 43.56 8.46 -9.58
C GLU A 134 43.51 7.64 -8.28
N VAL A 135 42.32 7.24 -7.85
CA VAL A 135 42.09 6.61 -6.53
C VAL A 135 40.96 5.59 -6.58
N ARG A 136 41.03 4.61 -5.68
CA ARG A 136 39.92 3.70 -5.42
C ARG A 136 39.03 4.22 -4.30
N VAL A 137 37.71 4.08 -4.44
CA VAL A 137 36.76 4.58 -3.42
C VAL A 137 36.91 3.87 -2.08
N GLU A 138 37.39 2.62 -2.08
CA GLU A 138 37.63 1.84 -0.86
C GLU A 138 38.85 2.32 -0.06
N ASN A 139 39.78 3.03 -0.69
CA ASN A 139 40.98 3.58 -0.06
C ASN A 139 41.56 4.70 -0.92
N THR A 140 41.28 5.94 -0.55
CA THR A 140 41.61 7.11 -1.35
C THR A 140 42.97 7.72 -1.02
N GLY A 141 43.52 7.43 0.17
CA GLY A 141 44.74 8.07 0.67
C GLY A 141 44.59 9.53 1.10
N PHE A 142 43.38 10.11 1.03
CA PHE A 142 43.12 11.46 1.53
C PHE A 142 43.14 11.51 3.05
N ALA A 143 43.38 12.71 3.61
CA ALA A 143 43.36 12.91 5.06
C ALA A 143 41.94 12.85 5.63
N ASP A 144 41.83 12.56 6.93
CA ASP A 144 40.55 12.55 7.64
C ASP A 144 39.86 13.92 7.53
N LYS A 145 38.58 13.90 7.14
CA LYS A 145 37.73 15.08 6.96
C LYS A 145 38.37 16.19 6.10
N GLN A 146 39.23 15.80 5.14
CA GLN A 146 39.87 16.72 4.20
C GLN A 146 38.83 17.54 3.42
N PHE A 147 37.70 16.92 3.05
CA PHE A 147 36.68 17.56 2.23
C PHE A 147 35.46 17.97 3.06
N ASP A 148 34.97 19.18 2.78
CA ASP A 148 33.73 19.67 3.38
C ASP A 148 32.51 18.96 2.80
N PHE A 149 32.58 18.52 1.53
CA PHE A 149 31.51 17.77 0.89
C PHE A 149 32.07 16.71 -0.08
N VAL A 150 31.51 15.49 -0.04
CA VAL A 150 31.84 14.41 -0.98
C VAL A 150 30.60 14.08 -1.82
N TYR A 151 30.71 14.28 -3.13
CA TYR A 151 29.71 13.88 -4.11
C TYR A 151 30.11 12.53 -4.72
N CYS A 152 29.31 11.50 -4.48
CA CYS A 152 29.55 10.12 -4.93
C CYS A 152 28.34 9.65 -5.74
N SER A 153 28.46 9.64 -7.06
CA SER A 153 27.34 9.32 -7.95
C SER A 153 27.75 8.26 -8.97
N HIS A 154 27.04 7.14 -8.95
CA HIS A 154 27.20 5.99 -9.84
C HIS A 154 28.59 5.37 -9.70
N VAL A 155 28.90 4.93 -8.48
CA VAL A 155 30.21 4.40 -8.06
C VAL A 155 30.02 3.18 -7.17
N LEU A 156 29.20 3.30 -6.13
CA LEU A 156 29.11 2.27 -5.09
C LEU A 156 28.49 0.96 -5.59
N GLU A 157 27.67 1.00 -6.64
CA GLU A 157 27.13 -0.19 -7.32
C GLU A 157 28.21 -1.07 -7.99
N HIS A 158 29.40 -0.50 -8.24
CA HIS A 158 30.55 -1.19 -8.82
C HIS A 158 31.61 -1.57 -7.78
N SER A 159 31.45 -1.17 -6.52
CA SER A 159 32.51 -1.32 -5.51
C SER A 159 32.85 -2.79 -5.25
N ASP A 160 34.14 -3.09 -5.08
CA ASP A 160 34.59 -4.43 -4.71
C ASP A 160 34.31 -4.73 -3.23
N ASP A 161 34.37 -3.70 -2.39
CA ASP A 161 34.02 -3.74 -0.97
C ASP A 161 33.22 -2.48 -0.60
N PRO A 162 31.87 -2.52 -0.74
CA PRO A 162 31.03 -1.39 -0.40
C PRO A 162 31.16 -0.94 1.06
N ALA A 163 31.52 -1.85 1.97
CA ALA A 163 31.70 -1.51 3.37
C ALA A 163 32.97 -0.67 3.58
N ALA A 164 34.07 -1.01 2.91
CA ALA A 164 35.28 -0.19 2.90
C ALA A 164 35.02 1.16 2.24
N ALA A 165 34.34 1.17 1.08
CA ALA A 165 33.95 2.41 0.39
C ALA A 165 33.12 3.35 1.27
N CYS A 166 32.08 2.85 1.94
CA CYS A 166 31.24 3.66 2.82
C CYS A 166 32.04 4.26 3.99
N ARG A 167 32.90 3.45 4.63
CA ARG A 167 33.77 3.94 5.71
C ARG A 167 34.74 5.00 5.22
N GLU A 168 35.30 4.81 4.04
CA GLU A 168 36.24 5.76 3.46
C GLU A 168 35.57 7.10 3.10
N LEU A 169 34.36 7.07 2.50
CA LEU A 169 33.57 8.28 2.24
C LEU A 169 33.31 9.07 3.53
N MET A 170 32.89 8.39 4.60
CA MET A 170 32.69 9.01 5.92
C MET A 170 34.01 9.51 6.52
N ARG A 171 35.13 8.81 6.31
CA ARG A 171 36.43 9.22 6.85
C ARG A 171 36.91 10.53 6.20
N ILE A 172 36.81 10.65 4.88
CA ILE A 172 37.38 11.78 4.13
C ILE A 172 36.45 13.00 4.06
N GLY A 173 35.13 12.80 4.23
CA GLY A 173 34.12 13.85 4.08
C GLY A 173 33.43 14.24 5.38
N LYS A 174 33.15 15.53 5.56
CA LYS A 174 32.29 16.02 6.67
C LYS A 174 30.80 15.75 6.41
N ARG A 175 30.39 15.75 5.14
CA ARG A 175 29.04 15.48 4.65
C ARG A 175 29.13 15.08 3.18
N GLY A 176 28.04 14.59 2.61
CA GLY A 176 28.05 14.23 1.21
C GLY A 176 26.71 13.83 0.64
N TYR A 177 26.76 13.47 -0.64
CA TYR A 177 25.66 12.95 -1.43
C TYR A 177 26.06 11.63 -2.07
N ILE A 178 25.19 10.64 -1.97
CA ILE A 178 25.33 9.32 -2.59
C ILE A 178 24.18 9.12 -3.57
N GLU A 179 24.49 8.69 -4.78
CA GLU A 179 23.51 8.30 -5.79
C GLU A 179 23.94 7.03 -6.52
N THR A 180 23.02 6.08 -6.66
CA THR A 180 23.19 4.90 -7.52
C THR A 180 21.89 4.65 -8.30
N PRO A 181 21.91 3.88 -9.39
CA PRO A 181 20.70 3.26 -9.92
C PRO A 181 19.97 2.48 -8.83
N SER A 182 18.64 2.58 -8.80
CA SER A 182 17.83 1.72 -7.94
C SER A 182 17.73 0.32 -8.57
N PRO A 183 17.45 -0.75 -7.79
CA PRO A 183 17.24 -2.08 -8.34
C PRO A 183 16.12 -2.12 -9.39
N GLY A 184 15.08 -1.30 -9.20
CA GLY A 184 13.98 -1.19 -10.15
C GLY A 184 14.40 -0.56 -11.49
N LYS A 185 15.27 0.46 -11.47
CA LYS A 185 15.80 1.06 -12.70
C LYS A 185 16.68 0.08 -13.45
N ASP A 186 17.54 -0.65 -12.73
CA ASP A 186 18.41 -1.66 -13.34
C ASP A 186 17.63 -2.78 -13.99
N ALA A 187 16.60 -3.30 -13.32
CA ALA A 187 15.71 -4.30 -13.89
C ALA A 187 14.97 -3.74 -15.13
N PHE A 188 14.37 -2.55 -15.01
CA PHE A 188 13.50 -1.98 -16.04
C PHE A 188 14.26 -1.50 -17.28
N LEU A 189 15.48 -0.99 -17.13
CA LEU A 189 16.32 -0.55 -18.24
C LEU A 189 17.32 -1.63 -18.70
N ALA A 190 17.32 -2.82 -18.10
CA ALA A 190 18.32 -3.87 -18.36
C ALA A 190 19.77 -3.35 -18.27
N SER A 191 20.04 -2.45 -17.30
CA SER A 191 21.32 -1.75 -17.21
C SER A 191 22.37 -2.46 -16.36
N ALA A 192 21.96 -3.27 -15.37
CA ALA A 192 22.90 -3.90 -14.44
C ALA A 192 23.98 -4.74 -15.16
N LEU A 193 23.56 -5.65 -16.05
CA LEU A 193 24.50 -6.47 -16.81
C LEU A 193 25.40 -5.62 -17.72
N THR A 194 24.82 -4.71 -18.50
CA THR A 194 25.53 -3.89 -19.49
C THR A 194 26.54 -2.95 -18.83
N SER A 195 26.23 -2.44 -17.65
CA SER A 195 27.07 -1.53 -16.89
C SER A 195 27.97 -2.24 -15.86
N ASN A 196 27.94 -3.58 -15.80
CA ASN A 196 28.68 -4.38 -14.81
C ASN A 196 28.40 -3.93 -13.36
N HIS A 197 27.12 -3.75 -13.01
CA HIS A 197 26.73 -3.51 -11.63
C HIS A 197 26.86 -4.80 -10.84
N ARG A 198 27.46 -4.68 -9.65
CA ARG A 198 27.60 -5.80 -8.72
C ARG A 198 26.53 -5.77 -7.64
N TRP A 199 26.10 -4.58 -7.24
CA TRP A 199 25.22 -4.39 -6.09
C TRP A 199 23.89 -3.74 -6.46
N LYS A 200 22.80 -4.33 -5.96
CA LYS A 200 21.51 -3.67 -5.75
C LYS A 200 21.64 -2.75 -4.55
N VAL A 201 21.58 -1.44 -4.79
CA VAL A 201 21.75 -0.44 -3.74
C VAL A 201 20.42 0.24 -3.46
N SER A 202 20.00 0.26 -2.20
CA SER A 202 18.74 0.89 -1.76
C SER A 202 18.92 1.54 -0.39
N VAL A 203 18.07 2.51 -0.04
CA VAL A 203 17.99 3.03 1.33
C VAL A 203 16.77 2.43 2.02
N GLN A 204 16.97 1.68 3.09
CA GLN A 204 15.89 1.04 3.86
C GLN A 204 15.97 1.53 5.30
N ALA A 205 14.91 2.18 5.78
CA ALA A 205 14.86 2.76 7.14
C ALA A 205 16.05 3.68 7.50
N GLY A 206 16.62 4.38 6.50
CA GLY A 206 17.78 5.25 6.68
C GLY A 206 19.15 4.54 6.60
N VAL A 207 19.17 3.23 6.34
CA VAL A 207 20.38 2.43 6.14
C VAL A 207 20.64 2.27 4.65
N LEU A 208 21.87 2.56 4.19
CA LEU A 208 22.30 2.30 2.82
C LEU A 208 22.62 0.80 2.65
N THR A 209 21.73 0.07 2.01
CA THR A 209 21.79 -1.39 1.87
C THR A 209 22.30 -1.80 0.50
N PHE A 210 23.30 -2.66 0.49
CA PHE A 210 23.89 -3.31 -0.67
C PHE A 210 23.51 -4.79 -0.65
N VAL A 211 22.89 -5.27 -1.73
CA VAL A 211 22.62 -6.70 -1.93
C VAL A 211 23.26 -7.10 -3.25
N GLU A 212 24.16 -8.08 -3.23
CA GLU A 212 24.81 -8.54 -4.47
C GLU A 212 23.77 -9.10 -5.44
N TYR A 213 23.91 -8.80 -6.73
CA TYR A 213 23.04 -9.37 -7.76
C TYR A 213 23.27 -10.88 -7.88
N GLU A 214 22.18 -11.63 -8.03
CA GLU A 214 22.22 -13.01 -8.54
C GLU A 214 22.32 -13.00 -10.08
N ASP A 215 22.89 -14.04 -10.68
CA ASP A 215 23.14 -14.08 -12.13
C ASP A 215 21.87 -13.93 -12.98
N TRP A 216 20.73 -14.43 -12.48
CA TRP A 216 19.44 -14.35 -13.16
C TRP A 216 18.78 -12.97 -13.05
N GLU A 217 19.22 -12.12 -12.12
CA GLU A 217 18.68 -10.76 -11.94
C GLU A 217 19.37 -9.74 -12.85
N LEU A 218 20.66 -9.97 -13.17
CA LEU A 218 21.49 -9.05 -13.95
C LEU A 218 20.90 -8.64 -15.32
N PRO A 219 20.26 -9.54 -16.10
CA PRO A 219 19.68 -9.17 -17.39
C PRO A 219 18.47 -8.23 -17.29
N GLY A 220 17.81 -8.11 -16.14
CA GLY A 220 16.58 -7.33 -15.99
C GLY A 220 15.47 -7.82 -16.93
N LEU A 221 14.98 -6.94 -17.81
CA LEU A 221 14.02 -7.29 -18.88
C LEU A 221 14.64 -8.03 -20.08
N ASP A 222 15.94 -8.37 -20.03
CA ASP A 222 16.71 -9.12 -21.05
C ASP A 222 16.86 -8.41 -22.41
N ILE A 223 16.14 -7.31 -22.62
CA ILE A 223 16.19 -6.50 -23.84
C ILE A 223 16.37 -5.03 -23.45
N PRO A 224 17.41 -4.33 -23.94
CA PRO A 224 17.70 -2.94 -23.58
C PRO A 224 16.77 -1.93 -24.28
N LEU A 225 15.61 -2.35 -24.79
CA LEU A 225 14.71 -1.50 -25.58
C LEU A 225 14.34 -0.21 -24.83
N LEU A 226 14.03 -0.31 -23.54
CA LEU A 226 13.69 0.87 -22.74
C LEU A 226 14.90 1.75 -22.48
N LEU A 227 16.10 1.17 -22.35
CA LEU A 227 17.33 1.95 -22.31
C LEU A 227 17.53 2.71 -23.62
N ASP A 228 17.36 2.05 -24.77
CA ASP A 228 17.46 2.66 -26.10
C ASP A 228 16.45 3.81 -26.27
N MET A 229 15.20 3.59 -25.86
CA MET A 229 14.15 4.61 -25.85
C MET A 229 14.50 5.80 -24.93
N HIS A 230 15.23 5.58 -23.84
CA HIS A 230 15.65 6.63 -22.93
C HIS A 230 16.84 7.44 -23.47
N VAL A 231 17.87 6.75 -23.98
CA VAL A 231 19.14 7.36 -24.41
C VAL A 231 19.04 7.96 -25.81
N ASN A 232 18.18 7.42 -26.68
CA ASN A 232 18.01 7.88 -28.06
C ASN A 232 16.52 7.91 -28.50
N PRO A 233 15.67 8.71 -27.85
CA PRO A 233 14.25 8.75 -28.14
C PRO A 233 13.93 9.27 -29.56
N GLN A 234 13.16 8.50 -30.32
CA GLN A 234 12.73 8.80 -31.70
C GLN A 234 11.27 9.25 -31.79
N THR A 235 10.42 8.82 -30.85
CA THR A 235 8.98 9.13 -30.86
C THR A 235 8.56 10.08 -29.73
N LEU A 236 7.38 10.68 -29.83
CA LEU A 236 6.81 11.50 -28.74
C LEU A 236 6.70 10.72 -27.42
N ARG A 237 6.37 9.42 -27.49
CA ARG A 237 6.26 8.55 -26.32
C ARG A 237 7.63 8.28 -25.70
N GLU A 238 8.64 8.07 -26.52
CA GLU A 238 10.01 7.86 -26.07
C GLU A 238 10.61 9.13 -25.45
N LYS A 239 10.37 10.29 -26.06
CA LYS A 239 10.73 11.59 -25.47
C LYS A 239 10.05 11.77 -24.11
N ALA A 240 8.74 11.52 -24.04
CA ALA A 240 8.00 11.61 -22.79
C ALA A 240 8.52 10.65 -21.72
N PHE A 241 8.83 9.42 -22.12
CA PHE A 241 9.46 8.43 -21.25
C PHE A 241 10.83 8.90 -20.73
N SER A 242 11.70 9.40 -21.62
CA SER A 242 13.01 9.91 -21.25
C SER A 242 12.91 11.13 -20.32
N ALA A 243 11.94 12.03 -20.53
CA ALA A 243 11.67 13.13 -19.61
C ALA A 243 11.24 12.65 -18.23
N LEU A 244 10.40 11.61 -18.15
CA LEU A 244 9.94 11.04 -16.87
C LEU A 244 11.09 10.50 -16.02
N ILE A 245 12.08 9.82 -16.62
CA ILE A 245 13.26 9.31 -15.91
C ILE A 245 14.00 10.45 -15.18
N HIS A 246 14.11 11.63 -15.79
CA HIS A 246 14.73 12.80 -15.16
C HIS A 246 13.78 13.49 -14.15
N LEU A 247 12.51 13.68 -14.53
CA LEU A 247 11.50 14.35 -13.70
C LEU A 247 11.18 13.60 -12.41
N ARG A 248 11.34 12.27 -12.42
CA ARG A 248 11.10 11.35 -11.31
C ARG A 248 12.39 10.63 -10.91
N ALA A 249 13.54 11.31 -11.01
CA ALA A 249 14.85 10.73 -10.72
C ALA A 249 14.93 10.08 -9.32
N GLU A 250 14.22 10.61 -8.31
CA GLU A 250 14.15 10.03 -6.96
C GLU A 250 13.42 8.68 -6.88
N ALA A 251 12.57 8.36 -7.86
CA ALA A 251 11.85 7.10 -7.92
C ALA A 251 12.66 5.98 -8.61
N VAL A 252 13.69 6.36 -9.38
CA VAL A 252 14.49 5.43 -10.20
C VAL A 252 15.95 5.37 -9.77
N ASN A 253 16.43 6.29 -8.94
CA ASN A 253 17.76 6.22 -8.34
C ASN A 253 17.64 6.16 -6.81
N THR A 254 18.56 5.44 -6.19
CA THR A 254 18.77 5.51 -4.74
C THR A 254 19.61 6.75 -4.45
N MET A 255 19.03 7.72 -3.73
CA MET A 255 19.65 9.02 -3.46
C MET A 255 19.69 9.27 -1.94
N MET A 256 20.83 9.66 -1.40
CA MET A 256 21.00 9.91 0.04
C MET A 256 21.93 11.09 0.31
N VAL A 257 21.51 12.00 1.17
CA VAL A 257 22.39 13.05 1.74
C VAL A 257 22.76 12.65 3.15
N TRP A 258 24.04 12.79 3.50
CA TRP A 258 24.56 12.41 4.82
C TRP A 258 25.43 13.50 5.42
N GLN A 259 25.56 13.47 6.75
CA GLN A 259 26.43 14.38 7.51
C GLN A 259 27.08 13.62 8.67
N ASP A 260 28.38 13.84 8.85
CA ASP A 260 29.28 13.20 9.81
C ASP A 260 29.46 11.69 9.58
N ASP A 261 28.40 10.91 9.72
CA ASP A 261 28.33 9.46 9.50
C ASP A 261 26.98 9.03 8.86
N PHE A 262 26.90 7.79 8.39
CA PHE A 262 25.68 7.13 7.93
C PHE A 262 25.77 5.62 8.13
N GLU A 263 24.60 4.97 8.27
CA GLU A 263 24.51 3.52 8.45
C GLU A 263 24.47 2.80 7.10
N PHE A 264 25.09 1.62 7.03
CA PHE A 264 25.07 0.77 5.85
C PHE A 264 25.02 -0.72 6.21
N ALA A 265 24.50 -1.52 5.29
CA ALA A 265 24.48 -2.98 5.39
C ALA A 265 24.89 -3.60 4.05
N VAL A 266 25.73 -4.62 4.08
CA VAL A 266 26.21 -5.35 2.90
C VAL A 266 25.83 -6.81 3.03
N HIS A 267 25.04 -7.29 2.07
CA HIS A 267 24.56 -8.66 1.95
C HIS A 267 25.14 -9.28 0.68
N PRO A 268 26.23 -10.05 0.78
CA PRO A 268 26.78 -10.75 -0.37
C PRO A 268 25.84 -11.88 -0.83
N ARG A 269 26.14 -12.45 -2.00
CA ARG A 269 25.34 -13.52 -2.63
C ARG A 269 25.13 -14.71 -1.68
N ARG A 270 23.95 -15.36 -1.73
CA ARG A 270 23.63 -16.47 -0.81
C ARG A 270 24.69 -17.57 -0.86
N GLY A 271 25.31 -17.86 0.28
CA GLY A 271 26.35 -18.89 0.41
C GLY A 271 27.79 -18.37 0.21
N GLN A 272 27.98 -17.08 -0.04
CA GLN A 272 29.30 -16.43 -0.09
C GLN A 272 29.36 -15.31 0.96
N GLY A 273 30.40 -15.33 1.79
CA GLY A 273 30.71 -14.22 2.70
C GLY A 273 29.81 -14.04 3.94
N ALA A 274 30.30 -13.25 4.90
CA ALA A 274 29.54 -12.83 6.07
C ALA A 274 28.83 -11.49 5.80
N VAL A 275 27.64 -11.32 6.37
CA VAL A 275 26.93 -10.03 6.33
C VAL A 275 27.74 -9.00 7.12
N SER A 276 28.02 -7.85 6.50
CA SER A 276 28.71 -6.72 7.14
C SER A 276 27.71 -5.62 7.41
N VAL A 277 27.51 -5.26 8.68
CA VAL A 277 26.59 -4.19 9.09
C VAL A 277 27.38 -3.16 9.87
N SER A 278 27.19 -1.87 9.56
CA SER A 278 27.76 -0.80 10.38
C SER A 278 27.08 -0.77 11.76
N PRO A 279 27.80 -0.43 12.83
CA PRO A 279 27.13 -0.05 14.07
C PRO A 279 26.18 1.15 13.84
N PRO A 280 25.12 1.30 14.64
CA PRO A 280 24.21 2.43 14.51
C PRO A 280 24.94 3.76 14.67
N ALA A 281 24.50 4.78 13.93
CA ALA A 281 25.10 6.11 13.91
C ALA A 281 25.19 6.70 15.33
N SER A 282 26.25 7.49 15.59
CA SER A 282 26.55 7.97 16.94
C SER A 282 25.36 8.75 17.52
N PRO A 283 24.82 8.38 18.70
CA PRO A 283 23.76 9.15 19.33
C PRO A 283 24.27 10.55 19.67
N ARG A 284 23.65 11.59 19.09
CA ARG A 284 23.91 12.98 19.46
C ARG A 284 23.70 13.12 20.97
N SER A 285 24.68 13.73 21.64
CA SER A 285 24.81 13.79 23.09
C SER A 285 23.56 14.35 23.77
N VAL A 286 22.95 13.51 24.62
CA VAL A 286 22.05 13.92 25.71
C VAL A 286 22.82 13.60 27.01
N PRO A 287 22.79 14.46 28.06
CA PRO A 287 23.66 14.30 29.22
C PRO A 287 23.36 12.97 29.93
N SER A 288 24.42 12.22 30.25
CA SER A 288 24.34 10.89 30.86
C SER A 288 23.94 10.97 32.34
N SER A 289 23.17 9.99 32.79
CA SER A 289 23.06 9.59 34.20
C SER A 289 23.56 8.15 34.34
N PRO A 290 24.18 7.79 35.48
CA PRO A 290 25.11 6.66 35.54
C PRO A 290 24.40 5.31 35.57
N ALA A 291 25.05 4.32 34.97
CA ALA A 291 24.60 2.93 34.89
C ALA A 291 24.48 2.28 36.28
N ARG A 292 23.44 1.45 36.45
CA ARG A 292 23.28 0.54 37.60
C ARG A 292 23.40 -0.92 37.12
N PRO A 293 24.01 -1.81 37.92
CA PRO A 293 24.33 -3.18 37.51
C PRO A 293 23.11 -4.10 37.59
N ALA A 294 23.14 -5.17 36.80
CA ALA A 294 22.11 -6.18 36.73
C ALA A 294 21.85 -6.86 38.09
N ALA A 295 20.58 -7.07 38.42
CA ALA A 295 20.13 -7.76 39.64
C ALA A 295 19.03 -8.80 39.31
N PRO A 296 18.94 -9.90 40.10
CA PRO A 296 18.15 -11.12 39.81
C PRO A 296 16.65 -10.94 40.16
N PRO A 297 15.76 -11.90 39.84
CA PRO A 297 14.32 -11.64 39.77
C PRO A 297 13.70 -11.39 41.16
N ASN A 298 12.85 -10.36 41.24
CA ASN A 298 12.24 -9.89 42.47
C ASN A 298 10.74 -10.28 42.53
N PRO A 299 10.30 -11.09 43.53
CA PRO A 299 8.90 -11.54 43.68
C PRO A 299 7.88 -10.44 44.03
N VAL A 300 8.32 -9.18 44.16
CA VAL A 300 7.44 -8.03 44.44
C VAL A 300 6.86 -7.42 43.15
N ALA A 301 7.37 -7.78 41.97
CA ALA A 301 6.74 -7.43 40.69
C ALA A 301 5.41 -8.18 40.47
N ASP A 302 5.26 -9.37 41.08
CA ASP A 302 4.01 -10.15 41.11
C ASP A 302 2.93 -9.57 42.06
N ALA A 303 3.20 -8.43 42.70
CA ALA A 303 2.21 -7.67 43.45
C ALA A 303 1.70 -6.43 42.70
N LEU A 304 2.31 -6.05 41.56
CA LEU A 304 1.76 -5.06 40.63
C LEU A 304 0.95 -5.70 39.48
N THR A 305 0.96 -7.03 39.38
CA THR A 305 0.19 -7.88 38.43
C THR A 305 -1.30 -8.03 38.78
N ARG A 306 -1.86 -7.17 39.65
CA ARG A 306 -3.28 -7.17 40.00
C ARG A 306 -3.91 -5.78 39.92
N ARG A 307 -3.79 -5.15 38.76
CA ARG A 307 -4.74 -4.14 38.28
C ARG A 307 -5.35 -4.60 36.95
N ASP A 308 -6.50 -5.27 37.03
CA ASP A 308 -7.62 -5.20 36.06
C ASP A 308 -7.36 -5.44 34.56
N GLN A 309 -6.45 -6.33 34.15
CA GLN A 309 -5.98 -6.39 32.75
C GLN A 309 -6.97 -7.06 31.77
N ARG A 310 -7.91 -6.28 31.27
CA ARG A 310 -8.59 -6.51 29.98
C ARG A 310 -7.54 -6.60 28.87
N LEU A 311 -7.58 -7.64 28.04
CA LEU A 311 -6.68 -7.76 26.87
C LEU A 311 -6.92 -6.60 25.90
N ARG A 312 -5.85 -6.00 25.39
CA ARG A 312 -5.92 -4.90 24.42
C ARG A 312 -6.04 -5.46 23.01
N PHE A 313 -7.18 -5.23 22.36
CA PHE A 313 -7.51 -5.74 21.04
C PHE A 313 -7.57 -4.58 20.04
N MET A 314 -6.62 -4.54 19.09
CA MET A 314 -6.61 -3.54 18.04
C MET A 314 -6.96 -4.16 16.71
N GLN A 315 -8.04 -3.69 16.09
CA GLN A 315 -8.37 -4.03 14.72
C GLN A 315 -7.90 -2.93 13.77
N VAL A 316 -7.10 -3.31 12.80
CA VAL A 316 -6.71 -2.48 11.65
C VAL A 316 -7.59 -2.87 10.47
N HIS A 317 -8.28 -1.90 9.91
CA HIS A 317 -9.21 -2.07 8.80
C HIS A 317 -8.93 -1.07 7.67
N GLY A 318 -9.31 -1.43 6.45
CA GLY A 318 -9.22 -0.58 5.27
C GLY A 318 -10.56 -0.50 4.56
N PHE A 319 -10.85 0.66 3.98
CA PHE A 319 -12.06 0.87 3.18
C PHE A 319 -11.75 1.13 1.71
N TYR A 320 -12.75 1.05 0.82
CA TYR A 320 -12.55 1.47 -0.56
C TYR A 320 -12.32 2.99 -0.63
N GLY A 321 -11.36 3.43 -1.44
CA GLY A 321 -11.09 4.86 -1.64
C GLY A 321 -12.31 5.62 -2.15
N ALA A 322 -13.09 5.01 -3.04
CA ALA A 322 -14.34 5.60 -3.54
C ALA A 322 -15.38 5.84 -2.43
N TYR A 323 -15.47 4.92 -1.46
CA TYR A 323 -16.33 5.09 -0.30
C TYR A 323 -15.84 6.24 0.58
N LEU A 324 -14.56 6.25 0.95
CA LEU A 324 -13.98 7.30 1.81
C LEU A 324 -14.20 8.70 1.19
N ASN A 325 -13.97 8.83 -0.12
CA ASN A 325 -14.21 10.07 -0.84
C ASN A 325 -15.69 10.51 -0.75
N ALA A 326 -16.63 9.60 -1.00
CA ALA A 326 -18.06 9.88 -0.89
C ALA A 326 -18.49 10.21 0.55
N PHE A 327 -17.94 9.48 1.53
CA PHE A 327 -18.24 9.63 2.95
C PHE A 327 -17.89 11.02 3.49
N TYR A 328 -16.68 11.51 3.19
CA TYR A 328 -16.24 12.85 3.59
C TYR A 328 -16.91 13.96 2.77
N ALA A 329 -17.14 13.76 1.47
CA ALA A 329 -17.85 14.73 0.64
C ALA A 329 -19.29 14.98 1.14
N ALA A 330 -19.96 13.93 1.62
CA ALA A 330 -21.31 14.03 2.20
C ALA A 330 -21.34 14.67 3.60
N ARG A 331 -20.18 14.91 4.25
CA ARG A 331 -20.07 15.42 5.62
C ARG A 331 -19.06 16.57 5.70
N PRO A 332 -19.37 17.76 5.13
CA PRO A 332 -18.46 18.89 5.13
C PRO A 332 -18.01 19.28 6.54
N GLY A 333 -16.70 19.43 6.74
CA GLY A 333 -16.10 19.82 8.01
C GLY A 333 -15.73 18.65 8.94
N LEU A 334 -16.18 17.42 8.65
CA LEU A 334 -15.78 16.23 9.41
C LEU A 334 -14.27 15.96 9.28
N ASP A 335 -13.67 16.29 8.14
CA ASP A 335 -12.23 16.20 7.86
C ASP A 335 -11.36 17.03 8.82
N ARG A 336 -11.97 18.04 9.48
CA ARG A 336 -11.32 18.91 10.47
C ARG A 336 -11.67 18.54 11.91
N ALA A 337 -12.55 17.57 12.12
CA ALA A 337 -12.92 17.11 13.44
C ALA A 337 -11.79 16.26 14.06
N PRO A 338 -11.76 16.09 15.40
CA PRO A 338 -10.81 15.17 16.04
C PRO A 338 -10.90 13.75 15.48
N ALA A 339 -9.79 13.02 15.46
CA ALA A 339 -9.70 11.69 14.85
C ALA A 339 -10.75 10.73 15.43
N ALA A 340 -10.98 10.78 16.74
CA ALA A 340 -11.99 9.95 17.41
C ALA A 340 -13.41 10.19 16.88
N ALA A 341 -13.78 11.44 16.59
CA ALA A 341 -15.10 11.77 16.02
C ALA A 341 -15.24 11.25 14.59
N GLN A 342 -14.15 11.32 13.80
CA GLN A 342 -14.13 10.78 12.44
C GLN A 342 -14.27 9.25 12.45
N TYR A 343 -13.54 8.53 13.32
CA TYR A 343 -13.67 7.08 13.45
C TYR A 343 -15.06 6.65 13.92
N GLN A 344 -15.66 7.39 14.86
CA GLN A 344 -17.02 7.15 15.31
C GLN A 344 -18.02 7.28 14.15
N ALA A 345 -17.92 8.36 13.37
CA ALA A 345 -18.78 8.57 12.21
C ALA A 345 -18.60 7.51 11.12
N LEU A 346 -17.37 7.03 10.88
CA LEU A 346 -17.07 5.93 9.96
C LEU A 346 -17.70 4.62 10.43
N PHE A 347 -17.63 4.33 11.73
CA PHE A 347 -18.26 3.15 12.33
C PHE A 347 -19.79 3.20 12.22
N GLU A 348 -20.39 4.33 12.59
CA GLU A 348 -21.85 4.55 12.55
C GLU A 348 -22.43 4.54 11.13
N ASP A 349 -21.62 4.88 10.13
CA ASP A 349 -22.02 4.77 8.73
C ASP A 349 -22.03 3.32 8.23
N ALA A 350 -21.64 2.32 9.03
CA ALA A 350 -21.90 0.90 8.77
C ALA A 350 -21.27 0.29 7.50
N PHE A 351 -20.33 0.97 6.84
CA PHE A 351 -19.64 0.41 5.69
C PHE A 351 -18.68 -0.69 6.14
N SER A 352 -18.81 -1.90 5.58
CA SER A 352 -18.10 -3.09 6.08
C SER A 352 -18.38 -3.39 7.56
N GLY A 353 -19.54 -2.95 8.08
CA GLY A 353 -19.93 -3.09 9.49
C GLY A 353 -19.88 -4.52 10.01
N VAL A 354 -20.12 -5.49 9.12
CA VAL A 354 -20.06 -6.92 9.45
C VAL A 354 -18.67 -7.45 9.78
N HIS A 355 -17.62 -6.68 9.48
CA HIS A 355 -16.22 -6.99 9.82
C HIS A 355 -15.68 -6.20 11.02
N MET A 356 -16.35 -5.13 11.43
CA MET A 356 -15.85 -4.21 12.46
C MET A 356 -16.16 -4.75 13.87
N ILE A 357 -15.39 -5.74 14.31
CA ILE A 357 -15.60 -6.44 15.58
C ILE A 357 -14.98 -5.72 16.78
N ALA A 358 -13.89 -4.97 16.60
CA ALA A 358 -13.17 -4.35 17.72
C ALA A 358 -14.05 -3.53 18.69
N PRO A 359 -15.00 -2.70 18.22
CA PRO A 359 -15.89 -1.96 19.13
C PRO A 359 -16.76 -2.88 20.01
N ALA A 360 -17.19 -4.03 19.48
CA ALA A 360 -18.04 -4.99 20.18
C ALA A 360 -17.25 -5.91 21.14
N MET A 361 -15.92 -6.05 20.97
CA MET A 361 -15.08 -6.87 21.86
C MET A 361 -15.08 -6.40 23.31
N ALA A 362 -15.52 -5.16 23.58
CA ALA A 362 -15.72 -4.67 24.94
C ALA A 362 -16.72 -5.52 25.74
N GLU A 363 -17.69 -6.16 25.08
CA GLU A 363 -18.67 -7.05 25.72
C GLU A 363 -18.02 -8.34 26.25
N ALA A 364 -16.97 -8.83 25.59
CA ALA A 364 -16.15 -9.97 26.03
C ALA A 364 -15.00 -9.56 26.96
N GLY A 365 -15.00 -8.32 27.45
CA GLY A 365 -14.00 -7.85 28.42
C GLY A 365 -12.68 -7.39 27.81
N TYR A 366 -12.59 -7.09 26.51
CA TYR A 366 -11.39 -6.52 25.89
C TYR A 366 -11.39 -4.98 25.92
N ASP A 367 -10.22 -4.36 25.87
CA ASP A 367 -10.06 -2.95 25.46
C ASP A 367 -9.95 -2.93 23.93
N GLY A 368 -11.09 -2.71 23.25
CA GLY A 368 -11.21 -2.80 21.80
C GLY A 368 -10.97 -1.45 21.11
N ARG A 369 -10.08 -1.43 20.10
CA ARG A 369 -9.80 -0.25 19.28
C ARG A 369 -9.90 -0.58 17.80
N LEU A 370 -10.77 0.12 17.08
CA LEU A 370 -10.79 0.13 15.62
C LEU A 370 -9.93 1.26 15.07
N VAL A 371 -9.10 0.97 14.08
CA VAL A 371 -8.40 1.98 13.27
C VAL A 371 -8.68 1.71 11.79
N VAL A 372 -9.23 2.72 11.12
CA VAL A 372 -9.37 2.72 9.65
C VAL A 372 -8.10 3.34 9.06
N ALA A 373 -7.15 2.49 8.69
CA ALA A 373 -5.77 2.90 8.42
C ALA A 373 -5.59 3.73 7.14
N ASN A 374 -6.49 3.59 6.16
CA ASN A 374 -6.47 4.40 4.94
C ASN A 374 -7.42 5.61 4.94
N ALA A 375 -8.06 5.93 6.07
CA ALA A 375 -8.86 7.15 6.20
C ALA A 375 -7.92 8.35 6.43
N GLU A 376 -7.33 8.88 5.37
CA GLU A 376 -6.31 9.94 5.45
C GLU A 376 -6.73 11.15 6.30
N PRO A 377 -7.95 11.72 6.20
CA PRO A 377 -8.35 12.84 7.06
C PRO A 377 -8.31 12.49 8.56
N ALA A 378 -8.71 11.28 8.94
CA ALA A 378 -8.67 10.81 10.32
C ALA A 378 -7.22 10.55 10.79
N GLN A 379 -6.38 9.98 9.92
CA GLN A 379 -4.96 9.75 10.20
C GLN A 379 -4.18 11.07 10.38
N ARG A 380 -4.50 12.07 9.55
CA ARG A 380 -3.95 13.42 9.62
C ARG A 380 -4.36 14.15 10.89
N ALA A 381 -5.64 14.06 11.27
CA ALA A 381 -6.12 14.60 12.54
C ALA A 381 -5.42 13.92 13.73
N TRP A 382 -5.30 12.60 13.71
CA TRP A 382 -4.60 11.84 14.76
C TRP A 382 -3.13 12.22 14.85
N ALA A 383 -2.45 12.35 13.72
CA ALA A 383 -1.06 12.78 13.66
C ALA A 383 -0.86 14.17 14.27
N ALA A 384 -1.71 15.14 13.91
CA ALA A 384 -1.70 16.49 14.47
C ALA A 384 -1.91 16.49 16.00
N GLU A 385 -2.85 15.69 16.50
CA GLU A 385 -3.12 15.50 17.94
C GLU A 385 -1.89 14.96 18.70
N HIS A 386 -1.00 14.24 18.03
CA HIS A 386 0.20 13.62 18.61
C HIS A 386 1.50 14.33 18.20
N GLY A 387 1.41 15.53 17.62
CA GLY A 387 2.58 16.34 17.24
C GLY A 387 3.38 15.76 16.06
N ILE A 388 2.77 14.94 15.22
CA ILE A 388 3.36 14.33 14.02
C ILE A 388 2.97 15.18 12.80
N ASP A 389 3.97 15.64 12.06
CA ASP A 389 3.76 16.36 10.79
C ASP A 389 3.46 15.36 9.66
N PHE A 390 2.17 15.12 9.42
CA PHE A 390 1.69 14.14 8.45
C PHE A 390 2.18 14.40 7.02
N ASP A 391 2.21 15.67 6.57
CA ASP A 391 2.63 16.02 5.22
C ASP A 391 4.11 15.79 4.99
N ARG A 392 4.92 15.98 6.04
CA ARG A 392 6.37 15.72 5.99
C ARG A 392 6.71 14.24 5.81
N LEU A 393 5.82 13.32 6.20
CA LEU A 393 6.02 11.87 6.04
C LEU A 393 5.80 11.39 4.60
N GLY A 394 5.21 12.23 3.73
CA GLY A 394 5.03 11.93 2.31
C GLY A 394 4.28 10.60 2.07
N PRO A 395 4.70 9.78 1.08
CA PRO A 395 4.03 8.52 0.75
C PRO A 395 3.96 7.49 1.89
N SER A 396 4.82 7.63 2.91
CA SER A 396 4.86 6.73 4.09
C SER A 396 3.98 7.22 5.25
N ALA A 397 3.24 8.33 5.08
CA ALA A 397 2.45 8.92 6.15
C ALA A 397 1.45 7.95 6.80
N LEU A 398 0.66 7.23 5.98
CA LEU A 398 -0.34 6.29 6.49
C LEU A 398 0.30 5.09 7.24
N PRO A 399 1.27 4.33 6.68
CA PRO A 399 1.93 3.26 7.42
C PRO A 399 2.61 3.72 8.70
N LEU A 400 3.32 4.86 8.68
CA LEU A 400 4.03 5.36 9.86
C LEU A 400 3.07 5.85 10.95
N CYS A 401 1.98 6.52 10.59
CA CYS A 401 0.93 6.90 11.55
C CYS A 401 0.27 5.67 12.17
N LEU A 402 0.01 4.62 11.37
CA LEU A 402 -0.51 3.36 11.88
C LEU A 402 0.49 2.70 12.84
N ILE A 403 1.77 2.60 12.48
CA ILE A 403 2.84 2.07 13.35
C ILE A 403 2.91 2.83 14.67
N HIS A 404 2.81 4.17 14.64
CA HIS A 404 2.77 4.98 15.86
C HIS A 404 1.52 4.72 16.71
N GLN A 405 0.35 4.57 16.09
CA GLN A 405 -0.88 4.18 16.79
C GLN A 405 -0.74 2.80 17.45
N ILE A 406 -0.22 1.81 16.73
CA ILE A 406 0.00 0.45 17.27
C ILE A 406 0.99 0.52 18.43
N ASN A 407 2.08 1.26 18.32
CA ASN A 407 3.07 1.40 19.38
C ASN A 407 2.53 2.12 20.63
N LEU A 408 1.69 3.14 20.44
CA LEU A 408 1.05 3.85 21.55
C LEU A 408 -0.01 2.98 22.24
N PHE A 409 -0.80 2.26 21.43
CA PHE A 409 -1.84 1.37 21.92
C PHE A 409 -1.28 0.04 22.45
N ASN A 410 -0.07 -0.36 22.08
CA ASN A 410 0.61 -1.58 22.55
C ASN A 410 -0.35 -2.79 22.71
N PRO A 411 -0.99 -3.26 21.62
CA PRO A 411 -2.02 -4.29 21.69
C PRO A 411 -1.47 -5.66 22.10
N ASP A 412 -2.24 -6.41 22.90
CA ASP A 412 -2.01 -7.84 23.10
C ASP A 412 -2.36 -8.62 21.83
N VAL A 413 -3.46 -8.22 21.16
CA VAL A 413 -3.97 -8.83 19.94
C VAL A 413 -4.06 -7.78 18.84
N LEU A 414 -3.33 -7.98 17.75
CA LEU A 414 -3.40 -7.15 16.55
C LEU A 414 -4.16 -7.91 15.46
N TYR A 415 -5.34 -7.41 15.10
CA TYR A 415 -6.21 -8.01 14.09
C TYR A 415 -6.20 -7.20 12.79
N LEU A 416 -5.58 -7.76 11.76
CA LEU A 416 -5.43 -7.20 10.43
C LEU A 416 -6.54 -7.75 9.53
N SER A 417 -7.61 -6.99 9.40
CA SER A 417 -8.74 -7.37 8.54
C SER A 417 -8.50 -7.10 7.04
N ASP A 418 -7.37 -6.46 6.72
CA ASP A 418 -6.81 -6.39 5.36
C ASP A 418 -5.29 -6.63 5.41
N PRO A 419 -4.86 -7.90 5.56
CA PRO A 419 -3.45 -8.25 5.76
C PRO A 419 -2.63 -8.20 4.47
N VAL A 420 -3.24 -7.84 3.33
CA VAL A 420 -2.54 -7.61 2.07
C VAL A 420 -2.00 -6.18 2.04
N THR A 421 -2.87 -5.18 2.28
CA THR A 421 -2.46 -3.78 2.32
C THR A 421 -1.68 -3.45 3.59
N TRP A 422 -2.08 -4.02 4.73
CA TRP A 422 -1.46 -3.80 6.03
C TRP A 422 -0.77 -5.07 6.50
N SER A 423 0.23 -5.52 5.73
CA SER A 423 0.88 -6.81 5.99
C SER A 423 1.70 -6.80 7.28
N PRO A 424 1.83 -7.95 7.97
CA PRO A 424 2.75 -8.08 9.10
C PRO A 424 4.19 -7.69 8.75
N ALA A 425 4.67 -8.02 7.54
CA ALA A 425 6.00 -7.66 7.06
C ALA A 425 6.23 -6.15 6.98
N LEU A 426 5.18 -5.37 6.66
CA LEU A 426 5.23 -3.90 6.66
C LEU A 426 5.25 -3.32 8.07
N LEU A 427 4.55 -3.95 9.03
CA LEU A 427 4.28 -3.35 10.34
C LEU A 427 5.22 -3.82 11.44
N LEU A 428 5.38 -5.15 11.60
CA LEU A 428 6.04 -5.77 12.75
C LEU A 428 7.50 -5.35 12.94
N PRO A 429 8.34 -5.19 11.89
CA PRO A 429 9.73 -4.74 12.05
C PRO A 429 9.87 -3.36 12.72
N HIS A 430 8.81 -2.56 12.73
CA HIS A 430 8.82 -1.20 13.26
C HIS A 430 8.04 -1.06 14.59
N LEU A 431 7.52 -2.15 15.13
CA LEU A 431 6.86 -2.15 16.43
C LEU A 431 7.89 -2.26 17.56
N LYS A 432 7.72 -1.47 18.63
CA LYS A 432 8.51 -1.53 19.85
C LYS A 432 8.35 -2.87 20.57
N HIS A 433 7.16 -3.46 20.45
CA HIS A 433 6.79 -4.75 20.99
C HIS A 433 5.96 -5.51 19.96
N ARG A 434 6.30 -6.78 19.72
CA ARG A 434 5.45 -7.67 18.93
C ARG A 434 4.19 -7.99 19.75
N PRO A 435 2.97 -7.81 19.21
CA PRO A 435 1.75 -8.27 19.85
C PRO A 435 1.85 -9.77 20.18
N ARG A 436 1.16 -10.21 21.23
CA ARG A 436 1.16 -11.63 21.63
C ARG A 436 0.44 -12.51 20.63
N LEU A 437 -0.47 -11.93 19.85
CA LEU A 437 -1.19 -12.60 18.78
C LEU A 437 -1.45 -11.64 17.61
N VAL A 438 -1.01 -12.00 16.42
CA VAL A 438 -1.25 -11.30 15.15
C VAL A 438 -2.22 -12.14 14.32
N LEU A 439 -3.43 -11.63 14.17
CA LEU A 439 -4.52 -12.25 13.43
C LEU A 439 -4.69 -11.57 12.07
N GLY A 440 -4.90 -12.33 11.01
CA GLY A 440 -5.31 -11.82 9.70
C GLY A 440 -6.70 -12.32 9.32
N TRP A 441 -7.43 -11.59 8.48
CA TRP A 441 -8.63 -12.12 7.83
C TRP A 441 -8.59 -11.95 6.31
N ARG A 442 -9.03 -12.98 5.57
CA ARG A 442 -9.13 -12.90 4.10
C ARG A 442 -10.30 -13.69 3.52
N ALA A 443 -11.06 -13.04 2.64
CA ALA A 443 -11.96 -13.68 1.67
C ALA A 443 -12.06 -12.83 0.39
N ALA A 444 -10.91 -12.49 -0.20
CA ALA A 444 -10.78 -11.71 -1.43
C ALA A 444 -9.45 -12.08 -2.13
N HIS A 445 -9.25 -11.62 -3.38
CA HIS A 445 -8.09 -11.98 -4.21
C HIS A 445 -6.75 -11.88 -3.49
N ILE A 446 -5.88 -12.88 -3.64
CA ILE A 446 -4.59 -12.93 -2.96
C ILE A 446 -3.51 -12.63 -4.01
N PRO A 447 -2.68 -11.59 -3.85
CA PRO A 447 -1.53 -11.37 -4.72
C PRO A 447 -0.57 -12.55 -4.69
N SER A 448 0.13 -12.81 -5.81
CA SER A 448 1.11 -13.91 -5.90
C SER A 448 2.31 -13.75 -4.98
N ASP A 449 2.60 -12.51 -4.58
CA ASP A 449 3.69 -12.13 -3.67
C ASP A 449 3.24 -11.97 -2.22
N ALA A 450 2.02 -12.42 -1.87
CA ALA A 450 1.55 -12.37 -0.49
C ALA A 450 2.45 -13.21 0.44
N ASP A 451 2.95 -12.58 1.52
CA ASP A 451 3.78 -13.22 2.54
C ASP A 451 3.14 -13.08 3.92
N TRP A 452 2.76 -14.21 4.51
CA TRP A 452 2.06 -14.28 5.80
C TRP A 452 2.84 -15.03 6.88
N ARG A 453 4.16 -15.22 6.71
CA ARG A 453 5.02 -15.90 7.70
C ARG A 453 5.00 -15.29 9.10
N ASP A 454 4.82 -13.99 9.15
CA ASP A 454 4.75 -13.22 10.40
C ASP A 454 3.34 -13.15 11.01
N MET A 455 2.38 -13.87 10.42
CA MET A 455 1.01 -13.96 10.93
C MET A 455 0.83 -15.24 11.74
N ASP A 456 0.38 -15.08 12.99
CA ASP A 456 0.22 -16.22 13.90
C ASP A 456 -1.02 -17.03 13.49
N VAL A 457 -2.11 -16.38 13.06
CA VAL A 457 -3.31 -17.05 12.54
C VAL A 457 -3.93 -16.28 11.38
N LEU A 458 -4.19 -16.95 10.26
CA LEU A 458 -5.08 -16.42 9.22
C LEU A 458 -6.50 -16.99 9.34
N LEU A 459 -7.47 -16.09 9.43
CA LEU A 459 -8.88 -16.38 9.52
C LEU A 459 -9.55 -16.30 8.13
N SER A 460 -10.40 -17.28 7.80
CA SER A 460 -11.24 -17.22 6.61
C SER A 460 -12.45 -18.13 6.70
N CYS A 461 -13.59 -17.70 6.15
CA CYS A 461 -14.77 -18.54 5.95
C CYS A 461 -14.61 -19.53 4.77
N ILE A 462 -13.59 -19.34 3.93
CA ILE A 462 -13.33 -20.13 2.73
C ILE A 462 -12.17 -21.11 2.97
N GLY A 463 -12.43 -22.40 2.84
CA GLY A 463 -11.48 -23.49 3.04
C GLY A 463 -10.25 -23.39 2.15
N GLY A 464 -10.43 -23.16 0.85
CA GLY A 464 -9.29 -23.05 -0.06
C GLY A 464 -8.42 -21.80 0.18
N VAL A 465 -8.97 -20.71 0.74
CA VAL A 465 -8.17 -19.57 1.22
C VAL A 465 -7.32 -20.00 2.42
N ARG A 466 -7.87 -20.77 3.37
CA ARG A 466 -7.10 -21.30 4.50
C ARG A 466 -5.99 -22.25 4.04
N THR A 467 -6.28 -23.14 3.10
CA THR A 467 -5.27 -24.04 2.53
C THR A 467 -4.13 -23.26 1.88
N LEU A 468 -4.45 -22.25 1.06
CA LEU A 468 -3.45 -21.38 0.43
C LEU A 468 -2.66 -20.59 1.48
N ALA A 469 -3.31 -20.07 2.52
CA ALA A 469 -2.68 -19.31 3.58
C ALA A 469 -1.57 -20.08 4.30
N SER A 470 -1.82 -21.36 4.61
CA SER A 470 -0.81 -22.26 5.17
C SER A 470 0.37 -22.47 4.21
N GLN A 471 0.12 -22.51 2.90
CA GLN A 471 1.17 -22.67 1.87
C GLN A 471 2.04 -21.41 1.72
N VAL A 472 1.47 -20.22 1.90
CA VAL A 472 2.19 -18.94 1.84
C VAL A 472 2.74 -18.46 3.19
N GLY A 473 2.69 -19.33 4.21
CA GLY A 473 3.48 -19.20 5.44
C GLY A 473 2.72 -18.86 6.72
N ALA A 474 1.40 -18.71 6.72
CA ALA A 474 0.65 -18.48 7.96
C ALA A 474 0.88 -19.63 8.96
N GLN A 475 1.18 -19.32 10.22
CA GLN A 475 1.56 -20.34 11.23
C GLN A 475 0.39 -21.25 11.61
N ALA A 476 -0.82 -20.68 11.65
CA ALA A 476 -2.07 -21.41 11.81
C ALA A 476 -3.16 -20.80 10.93
N VAL A 477 -4.23 -21.56 10.72
CA VAL A 477 -5.40 -21.11 9.97
C VAL A 477 -6.68 -21.56 10.67
N ASP A 478 -7.70 -20.71 10.65
CA ASP A 478 -8.97 -20.99 11.32
C ASP A 478 -10.18 -20.48 10.54
N ALA A 479 -11.29 -21.20 10.71
CA ALA A 479 -12.58 -20.73 10.22
C ALA A 479 -13.01 -19.49 11.01
N PHE A 480 -13.46 -18.45 10.30
CA PHE A 480 -14.12 -17.29 10.89
C PHE A 480 -14.95 -16.58 9.84
N ALA A 481 -16.13 -16.10 10.22
CA ALA A 481 -17.06 -15.43 9.31
C ALA A 481 -17.45 -14.03 9.82
N PRO A 482 -17.86 -13.11 8.92
CA PRO A 482 -18.46 -11.84 9.32
C PRO A 482 -19.72 -12.04 10.19
N GLY A 483 -20.09 -11.02 10.95
CA GLY A 483 -21.30 -11.03 11.79
C GLY A 483 -22.10 -9.75 11.63
N MET A 484 -23.42 -9.87 11.53
CA MET A 484 -24.31 -8.73 11.35
C MET A 484 -24.55 -7.99 12.67
N PRO A 485 -24.19 -6.70 12.80
CA PRO A 485 -24.58 -5.91 13.97
C PRO A 485 -26.09 -5.69 14.04
N ASP A 486 -26.69 -5.93 15.20
CA ASP A 486 -28.14 -5.79 15.40
C ASP A 486 -28.63 -4.37 15.13
N TRP A 487 -27.85 -3.36 15.53
CA TRP A 487 -28.21 -1.96 15.32
C TRP A 487 -28.35 -1.58 13.84
N ILE A 488 -27.60 -2.23 12.93
CA ILE A 488 -27.76 -2.01 11.48
C ILE A 488 -29.10 -2.60 11.03
N ALA A 489 -29.37 -3.85 11.42
CA ALA A 489 -30.61 -4.54 11.07
C ALA A 489 -31.85 -3.82 11.63
N ASP A 490 -31.75 -3.30 12.86
CA ASP A 490 -32.82 -2.57 13.53
C ASP A 490 -33.08 -1.19 12.90
N THR A 491 -32.02 -0.51 12.45
CA THR A 491 -32.12 0.80 11.79
C THR A 491 -32.93 0.71 10.49
N VAL A 492 -32.76 -0.36 9.71
CA VAL A 492 -33.47 -0.52 8.44
C VAL A 492 -34.78 -1.31 8.56
N ALA A 493 -35.01 -1.99 9.67
CA ALA A 493 -36.19 -2.83 9.91
C ALA A 493 -37.54 -2.18 9.55
N PRO A 494 -37.79 -0.88 9.84
CA PRO A 494 -39.08 -0.25 9.54
C PRO A 494 -39.32 0.04 8.06
N LEU A 495 -38.30 -0.10 7.20
CA LEU A 495 -38.43 0.17 5.77
C LEU A 495 -39.20 -0.96 5.09
N GLU A 496 -40.11 -0.58 4.21
CA GLU A 496 -40.85 -1.50 3.36
C GLU A 496 -40.23 -1.55 1.95
N PRO A 497 -40.27 -2.72 1.27
CA PRO A 497 -39.76 -2.84 -0.09
C PRO A 497 -40.48 -1.90 -1.09
N SER A 498 -39.71 -1.19 -1.91
CA SER A 498 -40.18 -0.29 -2.97
C SER A 498 -39.77 -0.71 -4.38
N VAL A 499 -38.86 -1.68 -4.51
CA VAL A 499 -38.38 -2.26 -5.77
C VAL A 499 -38.48 -3.79 -5.69
N ASP A 500 -38.76 -4.46 -6.81
CA ASP A 500 -38.88 -5.92 -6.83
C ASP A 500 -37.51 -6.59 -6.68
N VAL A 501 -36.51 -6.12 -7.43
CA VAL A 501 -35.15 -6.68 -7.43
C VAL A 501 -34.09 -5.60 -7.23
N VAL A 502 -33.17 -5.84 -6.31
CA VAL A 502 -32.03 -4.95 -6.03
C VAL A 502 -30.71 -5.71 -6.15
N PHE A 503 -29.73 -5.05 -6.76
CA PHE A 503 -28.32 -5.42 -6.65
C PHE A 503 -27.49 -4.18 -6.31
N THR A 504 -26.52 -4.35 -5.41
CA THR A 504 -25.52 -3.32 -5.11
C THR A 504 -24.12 -3.92 -5.12
N GLY A 505 -23.18 -3.30 -5.83
CA GLY A 505 -21.84 -3.85 -5.95
C GLY A 505 -20.99 -3.15 -6.98
N ASN A 506 -19.78 -3.67 -7.19
CA ASN A 506 -18.89 -3.14 -8.21
C ASN A 506 -19.27 -3.65 -9.61
N TRP A 507 -18.91 -2.92 -10.66
CA TRP A 507 -18.89 -3.35 -12.04
C TRP A 507 -17.51 -3.04 -12.62
N GLY A 508 -16.86 -4.04 -13.22
CA GLY A 508 -15.59 -3.88 -13.91
C GLY A 508 -15.59 -4.63 -15.24
N THR A 509 -14.99 -4.04 -16.27
CA THR A 509 -14.96 -4.61 -17.63
C THR A 509 -14.17 -5.93 -17.71
N PHE A 510 -13.17 -6.11 -16.84
CA PHE A 510 -12.29 -7.28 -16.81
C PHE A 510 -12.36 -8.12 -15.52
N GLN A 511 -13.18 -7.69 -14.56
CA GLN A 511 -13.38 -8.36 -13.28
C GLN A 511 -14.84 -8.79 -13.16
N HIS A 512 -15.09 -9.96 -12.59
CA HIS A 512 -16.45 -10.48 -12.35
C HIS A 512 -17.30 -10.65 -13.61
N THR A 513 -16.70 -11.11 -14.71
CA THR A 513 -17.39 -11.27 -16.01
C THR A 513 -18.62 -12.17 -15.90
N ALA A 514 -18.54 -13.25 -15.11
CA ALA A 514 -19.67 -14.14 -14.83
C ALA A 514 -20.82 -13.41 -14.13
N ARG A 515 -20.52 -12.56 -13.14
CA ARG A 515 -21.53 -11.76 -12.43
C ARG A 515 -22.18 -10.73 -13.36
N ASN A 516 -21.38 -10.03 -14.16
CA ASN A 516 -21.88 -9.01 -15.08
C ASN A 516 -22.85 -9.61 -16.10
N ARG A 517 -22.60 -10.85 -16.54
CA ARG A 517 -23.52 -11.62 -17.40
C ARG A 517 -24.87 -11.88 -16.71
N LEU A 518 -24.87 -12.31 -15.44
CA LEU A 518 -26.11 -12.53 -14.69
C LEU A 518 -26.90 -11.23 -14.45
N ILE A 519 -26.22 -10.13 -14.11
CA ILE A 519 -26.85 -8.81 -13.94
C ILE A 519 -27.51 -8.36 -15.26
N THR A 520 -26.84 -8.59 -16.39
CA THR A 520 -27.38 -8.26 -17.73
C THR A 520 -28.63 -9.09 -18.02
N ALA A 521 -28.61 -10.40 -17.75
CA ALA A 521 -29.78 -11.27 -17.91
C ALA A 521 -30.96 -10.85 -17.02
N ILE A 522 -30.71 -10.40 -15.79
CA ILE A 522 -31.76 -9.85 -14.91
C ILE A 522 -32.35 -8.56 -15.49
N ALA A 523 -31.53 -7.68 -16.06
CA ALA A 523 -32.01 -6.45 -16.70
C ALA A 523 -32.85 -6.74 -17.94
N GLU A 524 -32.46 -7.72 -18.76
CA GLU A 524 -33.26 -8.20 -19.90
C GLU A 524 -34.60 -8.77 -19.44
N ALA A 525 -34.60 -9.61 -18.40
CA ALA A 525 -35.81 -10.14 -17.81
C ALA A 525 -36.70 -9.04 -17.21
N ALA A 526 -36.12 -8.02 -16.57
CA ALA A 526 -36.88 -6.88 -16.05
C ALA A 526 -37.60 -6.13 -17.16
N HIS A 527 -36.95 -5.99 -18.33
CA HIS A 527 -37.56 -5.36 -19.49
C HIS A 527 -38.67 -6.21 -20.11
N GLN A 528 -38.48 -7.53 -20.20
CA GLN A 528 -39.43 -8.47 -20.81
C GLN A 528 -40.65 -8.74 -19.92
N ASP A 529 -40.41 -8.99 -18.63
CA ASP A 529 -41.41 -9.45 -17.67
C ASP A 529 -42.04 -8.28 -16.88
N GLY A 530 -41.49 -7.07 -16.98
CA GLY A 530 -42.09 -5.83 -16.47
C GLY A 530 -41.96 -5.60 -14.96
N PHE A 531 -40.99 -6.23 -14.29
CA PHE A 531 -40.71 -5.98 -12.86
C PHE A 531 -39.71 -4.83 -12.66
N SER A 532 -39.76 -4.21 -11.47
CA SER A 532 -38.85 -3.11 -11.13
C SER A 532 -37.46 -3.61 -10.70
N LEU A 533 -36.41 -2.99 -11.24
CA LEU A 533 -35.02 -3.35 -10.96
C LEU A 533 -34.22 -2.09 -10.60
N ALA A 534 -33.38 -2.20 -9.56
CA ALA A 534 -32.43 -1.16 -9.18
C ALA A 534 -31.01 -1.74 -9.06
N LEU A 535 -30.10 -1.22 -9.88
CA LEU A 535 -28.69 -1.60 -9.94
C LEU A 535 -27.82 -0.46 -9.40
N HIS A 536 -27.46 -0.53 -8.12
CA HIS A 536 -26.56 0.42 -7.47
C HIS A 536 -25.10 0.02 -7.69
N LEU A 537 -24.56 0.40 -8.85
CA LEU A 537 -23.24 -0.02 -9.31
C LEU A 537 -22.17 1.04 -9.07
N SER A 538 -21.00 0.62 -8.56
CA SER A 538 -19.77 1.41 -8.51
C SER A 538 -18.73 0.85 -9.50
N GLY A 539 -17.69 1.62 -9.86
CA GLY A 539 -16.61 1.12 -10.74
C GLY A 539 -16.67 1.76 -12.13
N ASP A 540 -16.18 1.03 -13.15
CA ASP A 540 -16.13 1.52 -14.52
C ASP A 540 -17.40 1.13 -15.29
N LEU A 541 -18.33 2.08 -15.40
CA LEU A 541 -19.63 1.84 -16.04
C LEU A 541 -19.65 2.16 -17.54
N ARG A 542 -18.53 2.57 -18.13
CA ARG A 542 -18.47 3.03 -19.54
C ARG A 542 -18.88 1.95 -20.53
N ASP A 543 -18.51 0.71 -20.26
CA ASP A 543 -18.76 -0.46 -21.14
C ASP A 543 -19.97 -1.29 -20.71
N THR A 544 -20.90 -0.70 -19.95
CA THR A 544 -22.11 -1.40 -19.53
C THR A 544 -23.08 -1.62 -20.69
N PRO A 545 -23.70 -2.81 -20.84
CA PRO A 545 -24.67 -3.07 -21.89
C PRO A 545 -25.86 -2.08 -21.85
N PRO A 546 -26.37 -1.57 -22.98
CA PRO A 546 -27.46 -0.58 -22.99
C PRO A 546 -28.72 -1.01 -22.22
N VAL A 547 -29.02 -2.31 -22.18
CA VAL A 547 -30.18 -2.85 -21.46
C VAL A 547 -30.14 -2.58 -19.96
N ILE A 548 -28.97 -2.36 -19.36
CA ILE A 548 -28.87 -2.10 -17.92
C ILE A 548 -29.07 -0.61 -17.58
N HIS A 549 -28.89 0.30 -18.54
CA HIS A 549 -28.86 1.76 -18.31
C HIS A 549 -30.13 2.30 -17.62
N PRO A 550 -31.36 1.85 -17.97
CA PRO A 550 -32.58 2.33 -17.29
C PRO A 550 -32.62 2.00 -15.78
N TYR A 551 -31.90 0.96 -15.37
CA TYR A 551 -31.92 0.41 -14.03
C TYR A 551 -30.74 0.88 -13.17
N LEU A 552 -29.77 1.59 -13.76
CA LEU A 552 -28.63 2.14 -13.02
C LEU A 552 -29.10 3.16 -11.98
N ARG A 553 -28.50 3.06 -10.80
CA ARG A 553 -28.69 3.98 -9.67
C ARG A 553 -27.33 4.40 -9.13
N PRO A 554 -27.23 5.56 -8.45
CA PRO A 554 -25.99 5.96 -7.78
C PRO A 554 -25.47 4.85 -6.86
N PRO A 555 -24.14 4.67 -6.75
CA PRO A 555 -23.58 3.67 -5.85
C PRO A 555 -24.02 3.97 -4.41
N ALA A 556 -24.42 2.92 -3.70
CA ALA A 556 -24.81 2.99 -2.29
C ALA A 556 -23.73 2.33 -1.43
N PHE A 557 -23.34 3.00 -0.36
CA PHE A 557 -22.37 2.52 0.61
C PHE A 557 -22.90 2.70 2.03
N GLY A 558 -22.27 2.02 2.98
CA GLY A 558 -22.58 2.21 4.39
C GLY A 558 -24.05 1.92 4.72
N MET A 559 -24.63 2.74 5.60
CA MET A 559 -26.01 2.61 6.02
C MET A 559 -26.98 2.75 4.84
N GLU A 560 -26.63 3.57 3.84
CA GLU A 560 -27.46 3.70 2.64
C GLU A 560 -27.50 2.42 1.82
N MET A 561 -26.41 1.67 1.76
CA MET A 561 -26.42 0.34 1.13
C MET A 561 -27.40 -0.59 1.86
N HIS A 562 -27.40 -0.62 3.20
CA HIS A 562 -28.35 -1.44 3.96
C HIS A 562 -29.81 -1.02 3.74
N ARG A 563 -30.08 0.29 3.59
CA ARG A 563 -31.41 0.80 3.20
C ARG A 563 -31.81 0.36 1.80
N VAL A 564 -30.86 0.40 0.85
CA VAL A 564 -31.05 -0.08 -0.53
C VAL A 564 -31.31 -1.58 -0.57
N LEU A 565 -30.59 -2.39 0.20
CA LEU A 565 -30.89 -3.82 0.30
C LEU A 565 -32.33 -4.03 0.79
N ARG A 566 -32.72 -3.33 1.86
CA ARG A 566 -34.05 -3.41 2.46
C ARG A 566 -35.17 -2.90 1.57
N SER A 567 -34.88 -2.01 0.62
CA SER A 567 -35.88 -1.52 -0.34
C SER A 567 -36.21 -2.56 -1.42
N GLY A 568 -35.40 -3.61 -1.59
CA GLY A 568 -35.68 -4.71 -2.50
C GLY A 568 -36.56 -5.79 -1.88
N ARG A 569 -37.56 -6.29 -2.61
CA ARG A 569 -38.25 -7.54 -2.22
C ARG A 569 -37.30 -8.71 -2.33
N ILE A 570 -36.52 -8.74 -3.41
CA ILE A 570 -35.48 -9.72 -3.71
C ILE A 570 -34.14 -9.00 -3.80
N VAL A 571 -33.16 -9.47 -3.03
CA VAL A 571 -31.77 -9.07 -3.18
C VAL A 571 -31.06 -10.16 -3.97
N PHE A 572 -30.48 -9.77 -5.10
CA PHE A 572 -29.61 -10.65 -5.87
C PHE A 572 -28.18 -10.56 -5.31
N ASP A 573 -27.59 -11.70 -4.99
CA ASP A 573 -26.18 -11.83 -4.67
C ASP A 573 -25.46 -12.53 -5.82
N GLY A 574 -24.80 -11.72 -6.64
CA GLY A 574 -23.89 -12.21 -7.67
C GLY A 574 -22.49 -12.37 -7.10
N GLN A 575 -22.07 -13.62 -6.86
CA GLN A 575 -20.78 -13.90 -6.23
C GLN A 575 -19.60 -13.27 -7.00
N GLY A 576 -18.65 -12.69 -6.25
CA GLY A 576 -17.36 -12.26 -6.80
C GLY A 576 -16.37 -13.41 -6.89
N GLU A 577 -15.31 -13.25 -7.68
CA GLU A 577 -14.21 -14.22 -7.74
C GLU A 577 -13.30 -14.00 -6.52
N ILE A 578 -12.79 -15.09 -5.94
CA ILE A 578 -11.74 -15.05 -4.91
C ILE A 578 -10.67 -16.03 -5.37
N GLY A 579 -9.46 -15.54 -5.60
CA GLY A 579 -8.43 -16.35 -6.20
C GLY A 579 -7.03 -15.79 -6.01
N LEU A 580 -6.04 -16.66 -6.22
CA LEU A 580 -4.64 -16.28 -6.34
C LEU A 580 -4.45 -15.56 -7.67
N LEU A 581 -3.93 -14.34 -7.64
CA LEU A 581 -3.66 -13.56 -8.84
C LEU A 581 -2.41 -14.10 -9.53
N ASP A 582 -2.54 -14.44 -10.81
CA ASP A 582 -1.42 -14.78 -11.67
C ASP A 582 -0.63 -13.50 -12.01
N PRO A 583 0.68 -13.43 -11.67
CA PRO A 583 1.47 -12.23 -11.91
C PRO A 583 1.72 -11.95 -13.41
N ALA A 584 1.62 -12.96 -14.28
CA ALA A 584 1.81 -12.80 -15.72
C ALA A 584 0.52 -12.36 -16.43
N THR A 585 -0.63 -12.87 -16.00
CA THR A 585 -1.92 -12.62 -16.69
C THR A 585 -2.86 -11.69 -15.95
N GLY A 586 -2.62 -11.42 -14.66
CA GLY A 586 -3.50 -10.67 -13.77
C GLY A 586 -4.82 -11.39 -13.45
N LYS A 587 -5.02 -12.61 -13.94
CA LYS A 587 -6.25 -13.39 -13.73
C LYS A 587 -6.19 -14.13 -12.41
N ALA A 588 -7.34 -14.28 -11.76
CA ALA A 588 -7.45 -15.03 -10.52
C ALA A 588 -7.69 -16.51 -10.79
N VAL A 589 -6.86 -17.38 -10.20
CA VAL A 589 -7.17 -18.81 -10.07
C VAL A 589 -8.12 -18.98 -8.90
N ASP A 590 -9.36 -19.42 -9.14
CA ASP A 590 -10.39 -19.53 -8.10
C ASP A 590 -9.94 -20.50 -6.99
N VAL A 591 -9.86 -19.99 -5.77
CA VAL A 591 -9.50 -20.78 -4.57
C VAL A 591 -10.70 -21.06 -3.67
N ARG A 592 -11.92 -20.71 -4.09
CA ARG A 592 -13.12 -20.98 -3.28
C ARG A 592 -13.54 -22.43 -3.33
N ALA A 593 -13.21 -23.14 -4.41
CA ALA A 593 -13.64 -24.51 -4.64
C ALA A 593 -15.17 -24.70 -4.45
N GLY A 594 -15.97 -23.73 -4.89
CA GLY A 594 -17.44 -23.76 -4.78
C GLY A 594 -18.02 -23.27 -3.46
N GLU A 595 -17.21 -22.77 -2.52
CA GLU A 595 -17.66 -22.21 -1.25
C GLU A 595 -18.06 -20.71 -1.33
N THR A 596 -18.88 -20.27 -0.37
CA THR A 596 -19.29 -18.88 -0.16
C THR A 596 -19.09 -18.42 1.28
N GLY A 597 -19.15 -17.11 1.46
CA GLY A 597 -18.97 -16.43 2.75
C GLY A 597 -18.67 -14.95 2.59
N ASN A 598 -19.08 -14.35 1.47
CA ASN A 598 -18.97 -12.91 1.24
C ASN A 598 -19.88 -12.15 2.22
N MET A 599 -19.57 -10.88 2.49
CA MET A 599 -20.35 -10.04 3.40
C MET A 599 -21.84 -10.01 3.05
N ARG A 600 -22.14 -9.96 1.74
CA ARG A 600 -23.47 -9.67 1.23
C ARG A 600 -24.54 -10.65 1.67
N ILE A 601 -24.22 -11.94 1.80
CA ILE A 601 -25.22 -12.92 2.24
C ILE A 601 -25.68 -12.64 3.68
N PHE A 602 -24.79 -12.19 4.56
CA PHE A 602 -25.12 -11.83 5.94
C PHE A 602 -25.84 -10.49 6.03
N GLU A 603 -25.44 -9.50 5.22
CA GLU A 603 -26.09 -8.18 5.17
C GLU A 603 -27.52 -8.30 4.63
N ALA A 604 -27.73 -9.00 3.52
CA ALA A 604 -29.04 -9.16 2.91
C ALA A 604 -29.99 -10.00 3.78
N ALA A 605 -29.49 -11.11 4.35
CA ALA A 605 -30.28 -11.92 5.28
C ALA A 605 -30.60 -11.16 6.57
N GLY A 606 -29.63 -10.44 7.14
CA GLY A 606 -29.79 -9.67 8.38
C GLY A 606 -30.77 -8.50 8.26
N THR A 607 -30.86 -7.87 7.08
CA THR A 607 -31.88 -6.85 6.80
C THR A 607 -33.28 -7.44 6.55
N GLY A 608 -33.40 -8.77 6.46
CA GLY A 608 -34.67 -9.48 6.30
C GLY A 608 -35.25 -9.43 4.90
N CYS A 609 -34.37 -9.41 3.89
CA CYS A 609 -34.76 -9.44 2.48
C CYS A 609 -34.78 -10.89 1.96
N CYS A 610 -35.58 -11.16 0.93
CA CYS A 610 -35.49 -12.44 0.22
C CYS A 610 -34.18 -12.47 -0.58
N LEU A 611 -33.24 -13.32 -0.18
CA LEU A 611 -31.93 -13.42 -0.83
C LEU A 611 -31.95 -14.52 -1.91
N LEU A 612 -31.56 -14.15 -3.13
CA LEU A 612 -31.24 -15.09 -4.22
C LEU A 612 -29.71 -15.12 -4.41
N THR A 613 -29.07 -16.24 -4.07
CA THR A 613 -27.60 -16.41 -4.10
C THR A 613 -27.20 -17.70 -4.81
N PHE A 614 -25.92 -17.85 -5.14
CA PHE A 614 -25.40 -19.07 -5.78
C PHE A 614 -25.40 -20.26 -4.80
N ALA A 615 -25.72 -21.45 -5.31
CA ALA A 615 -25.77 -22.71 -4.59
C ALA A 615 -24.36 -23.23 -4.22
N ALA A 616 -23.70 -22.54 -3.29
CA ALA A 616 -22.39 -22.90 -2.79
C ALA A 616 -22.42 -24.15 -1.90
N THR A 617 -21.33 -24.91 -1.90
CA THR A 617 -21.22 -26.20 -1.20
C THR A 617 -21.35 -26.06 0.32
N ASN A 618 -20.85 -24.96 0.89
CA ASN A 618 -20.93 -24.65 2.32
C ASN A 618 -22.11 -23.73 2.68
N LEU A 619 -23.02 -23.41 1.74
CA LEU A 619 -24.13 -22.46 2.01
C LEU A 619 -25.03 -22.95 3.16
N ALA A 620 -25.27 -24.26 3.24
CA ALA A 620 -26.09 -24.88 4.28
C ALA A 620 -25.55 -24.69 5.71
N HIS A 621 -24.26 -24.35 5.86
CA HIS A 621 -23.69 -23.98 7.16
C HIS A 621 -24.22 -22.62 7.62
N TRP A 622 -24.46 -21.70 6.68
CA TRP A 622 -24.94 -20.35 6.94
C TRP A 622 -26.48 -20.30 6.97
N PHE A 623 -27.11 -20.76 5.89
CA PHE A 623 -28.55 -20.65 5.69
C PHE A 623 -29.12 -21.89 5.03
N THR A 624 -30.36 -22.21 5.35
CA THR A 624 -31.12 -23.37 4.84
C THR A 624 -31.73 -23.02 3.47
N PRO A 625 -31.24 -23.62 2.36
CA PRO A 625 -31.77 -23.33 1.02
C PRO A 625 -33.26 -23.66 0.92
N GLY A 626 -34.01 -22.84 0.19
CA GLY A 626 -35.45 -22.94 -0.01
C GLY A 626 -36.31 -22.46 1.16
N THR A 627 -35.73 -22.25 2.35
CA THR A 627 -36.45 -21.76 3.55
C THR A 627 -35.95 -20.38 3.99
N GLU A 628 -34.64 -20.23 4.16
CA GLU A 628 -34.01 -18.98 4.63
C GLU A 628 -33.42 -18.19 3.44
N VAL A 629 -33.00 -18.87 2.38
CA VAL A 629 -32.48 -18.25 1.14
C VAL A 629 -32.89 -19.05 -0.09
N GLU A 630 -33.05 -18.41 -1.25
CA GLU A 630 -33.25 -19.09 -2.54
C GLU A 630 -31.89 -19.20 -3.25
N VAL A 631 -31.72 -20.29 -4.01
CA VAL A 631 -30.45 -20.60 -4.67
C VAL A 631 -30.57 -20.72 -6.18
N TYR A 632 -29.48 -20.42 -6.88
CA TYR A 632 -29.31 -20.70 -8.31
C TYR A 632 -27.97 -21.40 -8.59
N HIS A 633 -27.91 -22.13 -9.72
CA HIS A 633 -26.69 -22.84 -10.16
C HIS A 633 -26.07 -22.22 -11.41
N ASP A 634 -26.90 -21.61 -12.24
CA ASP A 634 -26.54 -21.01 -13.52
C ASP A 634 -27.55 -19.90 -13.88
N GLU A 635 -27.37 -19.29 -15.05
CA GLU A 635 -28.24 -18.22 -15.53
C GLU A 635 -29.70 -18.65 -15.70
N ALA A 636 -29.95 -19.86 -16.21
CA ALA A 636 -31.30 -20.34 -16.46
C ALA A 636 -32.07 -20.60 -15.16
N SER A 637 -31.45 -21.33 -14.22
CA SER A 637 -32.02 -21.58 -12.90
C SER A 637 -32.17 -20.30 -12.07
N MET A 638 -31.28 -19.32 -12.26
CA MET A 638 -31.39 -17.98 -11.65
C MET A 638 -32.66 -17.26 -12.11
N LEU A 639 -32.91 -17.19 -13.42
CA LEU A 639 -34.10 -16.54 -13.97
C LEU A 639 -35.38 -17.28 -13.58
N GLU A 640 -35.36 -18.61 -13.53
CA GLU A 640 -36.50 -19.41 -13.07
C GLU A 640 -36.81 -19.14 -11.59
N ALA A 641 -35.80 -19.17 -10.73
CA ALA A 641 -35.94 -18.86 -9.30
C ALA A 641 -36.47 -17.43 -9.09
N LEU A 642 -35.92 -16.46 -9.81
CA LEU A 642 -36.35 -15.07 -9.77
C LEU A 642 -37.84 -14.93 -10.11
N ARG A 643 -38.30 -15.54 -11.21
CA ARG A 643 -39.71 -15.50 -11.62
C ARG A 643 -40.64 -16.17 -10.61
N ARG A 644 -40.23 -17.31 -10.01
CA ARG A 644 -41.01 -17.96 -8.95
C ARG A 644 -41.15 -17.08 -7.72
N LEU A 645 -40.08 -16.39 -7.31
CA LEU A 645 -40.09 -15.47 -6.19
C LEU A 645 -40.97 -14.24 -6.47
N LEU A 646 -40.86 -13.65 -7.66
CA LEU A 646 -41.69 -12.51 -8.08
C LEU A 646 -43.19 -12.84 -8.12
N ALA A 647 -43.55 -14.07 -8.50
CA ALA A 647 -44.93 -14.55 -8.51
C ALA A 647 -45.53 -14.77 -7.10
N ASP A 648 -44.69 -14.92 -6.06
CA ASP A 648 -45.12 -15.13 -4.68
C ASP A 648 -44.41 -14.16 -3.70
N PRO A 649 -44.89 -12.91 -3.59
CA PRO A 649 -44.38 -11.95 -2.61
C PRO A 649 -44.54 -12.42 -1.15
N GLY A 650 -45.50 -13.33 -0.87
CA GLY A 650 -45.70 -13.89 0.47
C GLY A 650 -44.54 -14.80 0.87
N ARG A 651 -44.12 -15.68 -0.04
CA ARG A 651 -42.91 -16.51 0.13
C ARG A 651 -41.66 -15.65 0.29
N CYS A 652 -41.50 -14.58 -0.48
CA CYS A 652 -40.36 -13.67 -0.33
C CYS A 652 -40.29 -13.07 1.08
N ARG A 653 -41.43 -12.59 1.62
CA ARG A 653 -41.49 -12.04 2.99
C ARG A 653 -41.20 -13.10 4.05
N ALA A 654 -41.75 -14.30 3.91
CA ALA A 654 -41.51 -15.40 4.84
C ALA A 654 -40.03 -15.82 4.84
N MET A 655 -39.42 -15.94 3.66
CA MET A 655 -38.00 -16.27 3.51
C MET A 655 -37.10 -15.21 4.13
N GLY A 656 -37.33 -13.93 3.82
CA GLY A 656 -36.56 -12.83 4.42
C GLY A 656 -36.69 -12.76 5.95
N ALA A 657 -37.90 -13.00 6.49
CA ALA A 657 -38.10 -13.09 7.94
C ALA A 657 -37.34 -14.26 8.57
N ALA A 658 -37.37 -15.44 7.95
CA ALA A 658 -36.59 -16.60 8.40
C ALA A 658 -35.07 -16.34 8.34
N ALA A 659 -34.58 -15.71 7.27
CA ALA A 659 -33.18 -15.32 7.10
C ALA A 659 -32.71 -14.35 8.19
N ARG A 660 -33.55 -13.38 8.54
CA ARG A 660 -33.25 -12.41 9.61
C ARG A 660 -33.20 -13.07 10.98
N GLU A 661 -34.15 -13.96 11.26
CA GLU A 661 -34.16 -14.71 12.53
C GLU A 661 -32.92 -15.61 12.65
N ARG A 662 -32.57 -16.32 11.57
CA ARG A 662 -31.33 -17.09 11.47
C ARG A 662 -30.10 -16.21 11.71
N THR A 663 -30.07 -15.03 11.10
CA THR A 663 -28.95 -14.10 11.23
C THR A 663 -28.81 -13.59 12.66
N ARG A 664 -29.89 -13.16 13.32
CA ARG A 664 -29.85 -12.72 14.72
C ARG A 664 -29.41 -13.82 15.68
N ARG A 665 -29.87 -15.05 15.46
CA ARG A 665 -29.55 -16.18 16.34
C ARG A 665 -28.11 -16.66 16.20
N ASP A 666 -27.64 -16.83 14.96
CA ASP A 666 -26.41 -17.59 14.69
C ASP A 666 -25.29 -16.74 14.07
N HIS A 667 -25.63 -15.56 13.51
CA HIS A 667 -24.72 -14.73 12.73
C HIS A 667 -24.69 -13.26 13.14
N ALA A 668 -25.18 -12.94 14.34
CA ALA A 668 -25.08 -11.60 14.92
C ALA A 668 -23.63 -11.28 15.30
N MET A 669 -23.31 -10.00 15.41
CA MET A 669 -21.99 -9.54 15.86
C MET A 669 -21.62 -10.10 17.23
N GLY A 670 -22.58 -10.20 18.17
CA GLY A 670 -22.36 -10.82 19.48
C GLY A 670 -21.88 -12.27 19.38
N CYS A 671 -22.44 -13.07 18.46
CA CYS A 671 -21.97 -14.43 18.20
C CYS A 671 -20.51 -14.46 17.70
N ARG A 672 -20.11 -13.46 16.91
CA ARG A 672 -18.73 -13.34 16.41
C ARG A 672 -17.76 -12.89 17.49
N VAL A 673 -18.19 -12.04 18.42
CA VAL A 673 -17.41 -11.65 19.60
C VAL A 673 -17.07 -12.89 20.43
N LEU A 674 -18.05 -13.75 20.70
CA LEU A 674 -17.82 -15.00 21.42
C LEU A 674 -16.89 -15.97 20.66
N TRP A 675 -17.07 -16.12 19.35
CA TRP A 675 -16.19 -16.94 18.52
C TRP A 675 -14.75 -16.39 18.51
N MET A 676 -14.59 -15.08 18.36
CA MET A 676 -13.28 -14.42 18.36
C MET A 676 -12.58 -14.55 19.73
N ASP A 677 -13.31 -14.37 20.84
CA ASP A 677 -12.78 -14.59 22.20
C ASP A 677 -12.26 -16.02 22.38
N ALA A 678 -13.04 -17.03 21.96
CA ALA A 678 -12.63 -18.42 22.02
C ALA A 678 -11.37 -18.70 21.17
N LEU A 679 -11.28 -18.12 19.96
CA LEU A 679 -10.11 -18.21 19.09
C LEU A 679 -8.87 -17.58 19.75
N ILE A 680 -9.00 -16.36 20.24
CA ILE A 680 -7.90 -15.62 20.89
C ILE A 680 -7.40 -16.39 22.12
N ARG A 681 -8.32 -16.84 22.99
CA ARG A 681 -7.96 -17.59 24.21
C ARG A 681 -7.25 -18.89 23.88
N ARG A 682 -7.74 -19.64 22.89
CA ARG A 682 -7.10 -20.87 22.43
C ARG A 682 -5.66 -20.64 21.99
N HIS A 683 -5.43 -19.64 21.13
CA HIS A 683 -4.10 -19.34 20.59
C HIS A 683 -3.16 -18.70 21.61
N LEU A 684 -3.69 -18.02 22.63
CA LEU A 684 -2.91 -17.48 23.75
C LEU A 684 -2.73 -18.48 24.91
N GLY A 685 -3.30 -19.69 24.84
CA GLY A 685 -3.26 -20.67 25.92
C GLY A 685 -4.00 -20.23 27.20
N LEU A 686 -5.04 -19.38 27.05
CA LEU A 686 -5.85 -18.87 28.16
C LEU A 686 -7.08 -19.76 28.40
N PRO A 687 -7.63 -19.79 29.63
CA PRO A 687 -8.87 -20.52 29.92
C PRO A 687 -10.03 -20.04 29.04
N ILE A 688 -10.74 -20.99 28.45
CA ILE A 688 -11.97 -20.78 27.66
C ILE A 688 -13.15 -21.09 28.59
N ASP A 689 -14.13 -20.19 28.64
CA ASP A 689 -15.39 -20.50 29.32
C ASP A 689 -16.24 -21.41 28.42
N PRO A 690 -16.55 -22.65 28.83
CA PRO A 690 -17.37 -23.55 28.02
C PRO A 690 -18.77 -22.99 27.73
N ALA A 691 -19.27 -22.07 28.56
CA ALA A 691 -20.58 -21.45 28.40
C ALA A 691 -20.61 -20.35 27.33
N THR A 692 -19.44 -19.84 26.90
CA THR A 692 -19.33 -18.81 25.86
C THR A 692 -19.04 -19.38 24.47
N LEU A 693 -18.78 -20.68 24.35
CA LEU A 693 -18.59 -21.32 23.05
C LEU A 693 -19.91 -21.28 22.26
N PRO A 694 -19.93 -20.71 21.04
CA PRO A 694 -21.05 -20.88 20.14
C PRO A 694 -21.29 -22.39 19.93
N SER A 695 -22.53 -22.79 19.62
CA SER A 695 -22.83 -24.14 19.14
C SER A 695 -21.80 -24.53 18.07
N LEU A 696 -20.86 -25.41 18.46
CA LEU A 696 -19.63 -25.78 17.76
C LEU A 696 -19.85 -26.44 16.38
N ALA A 697 -21.10 -26.57 15.93
CA ALA A 697 -21.47 -27.14 14.65
C ALA A 697 -20.92 -26.39 13.42
N LEU A 698 -20.42 -25.16 13.58
CA LEU A 698 -19.76 -24.37 12.52
C LEU A 698 -18.23 -24.56 12.45
N MET A 699 -17.63 -25.29 13.41
CA MET A 699 -16.18 -25.47 13.53
C MET A 699 -15.64 -26.78 12.92
N SER A 700 -16.50 -27.68 12.44
CA SER A 700 -16.12 -28.96 11.84
C SER A 700 -16.08 -28.93 10.32
#